data_AF-Q91ZT5-F1
#
_entry.id   AF-Q91ZT5-F1
#
_cell.length_a   1.000
_cell.length_b   1.000
_cell.length_c   1.000
_cell.angle_alpha   90.00
_cell.angle_beta   90.00
_cell.angle_gamma   90.00
#
_symmetry.space_group_name_H-M   'P 1'
#
loop_
_entity.id
_entity.type
_entity.pdbx_description
1 polymer ?
#
loop_
_entity_poly.entity_id
_entity_poly.type
_entity_poly.pdbx_seq_one_letter_code
_entity_poly.pdbx_strand_id
1 'polypeptide(L)'
;MEESNPAPTSCTSKGKHSKVSDLISHFEGGSVLSSYIDLQKDSTMNLNIPQTLGQPGLTSSPPRKFLPQHSPQKQENDPDQTQGQHGCLANGVVAAQNQMECEDEKETTLSPEMAIQTAAASPDTHVLNGERNETITDSASSIANSHDENASDSSCRTPGTDLGLPSKEGEPGMDAELQERENGVNTMGLDTLDQHHEVKETNEQKLHKIATELLLTERAYVSRLDLLDQVFYCKLLEEANRGSFPAEMVNKIFSNISSINAFHSKFLLPELEKRMQEWETTPRIGDILQKLAPFLKMYGEYVKGFDNAVELVKTMTERVPQFKSVTEEIQKQKICGSLTLQHHMLEPIQRIPRYEMLLKDYLKKLSPDSPDWNDAKKSLEIISTAASHSNSAIRKMENLKKLLEIYEMLGEEEDIVNPSNELIKEGQILKLAARNTSAQERYLFLFNNMLLYCVPRFSLVGSKFTVRTRVGIDGMKIVETHNEEYPHTFQISGKERTLELQASSEQDKEEWIKALQESIDAFHQRHETFRNAIAKENDIPLEVSTAELGKRAPRWIRDNEVTMCMKCKESFNALTRRRHHCRACGHVVCWKCSDYKAQLEYDGGRLNKVCKDCYQIISGFTDSEEKKRRGILEIESAEVSGNSEVCSFLQYMEKSKPWQKIWCVIPKQDPLVLYMYGAPQDVRAQATIPLLGYVVDDMPKSADLPHSFKLTQSKSVHSFAADNEELKQKWLKIILLAVTGETPDGPSEHLATLNNLPGPKKKSEC
;
A
#
# COMPACT_ATOMS: atom_id res chain seq x y z
N MET A 1 -1.55 26.27 -57.07
CA MET A 1 -0.67 25.13 -56.74
C MET A 1 -0.77 24.92 -55.24
N GLU A 2 -1.59 24.02 -54.70
CA GLU A 2 -2.65 23.19 -55.24
C GLU A 2 -3.60 22.92 -54.04
N GLU A 3 -4.80 23.47 -54.18
CA GLU A 3 -6.12 23.16 -53.60
C GLU A 3 -6.32 22.65 -52.15
N SER A 4 -6.79 23.60 -51.33
CA SER A 4 -7.78 23.46 -50.26
C SER A 4 -9.12 22.86 -50.72
N ASN A 5 -9.70 21.95 -49.92
CA ASN A 5 -11.13 21.61 -49.95
C ASN A 5 -11.65 21.30 -48.51
N PRO A 6 -12.67 22.02 -48.00
CA PRO A 6 -13.30 21.73 -46.70
C PRO A 6 -14.76 21.19 -46.79
N ALA A 7 -15.18 20.55 -45.68
CA ALA A 7 -16.56 20.22 -45.21
C ALA A 7 -17.24 18.94 -45.78
N PRO A 8 -18.30 18.34 -45.13
CA PRO A 8 -19.06 18.81 -43.96
C PRO A 8 -19.42 17.76 -42.86
N THR A 9 -20.03 18.30 -41.80
CA THR A 9 -20.65 17.75 -40.57
C THR A 9 -21.79 16.72 -40.77
N SER A 10 -21.91 15.74 -39.84
CA SER A 10 -23.21 15.35 -39.20
C SER A 10 -23.08 14.39 -38.00
N CYS A 11 -23.93 14.65 -37.01
CA CYS A 11 -24.24 14.02 -35.72
C CYS A 11 -24.36 12.47 -35.63
N THR A 12 -23.88 11.86 -34.52
CA THR A 12 -24.69 11.19 -33.44
C THR A 12 -23.88 10.22 -32.55
N SER A 13 -23.98 10.43 -31.23
CA SER A 13 -23.91 9.48 -30.08
C SER A 13 -22.95 8.26 -30.08
N LYS A 14 -22.14 8.13 -29.01
CA LYS A 14 -22.16 7.01 -28.04
C LYS A 14 -21.02 7.16 -27.02
N GLY A 15 -21.38 7.51 -25.78
CA GLY A 15 -20.44 7.55 -24.65
C GLY A 15 -19.81 6.19 -24.42
N LYS A 16 -18.48 6.14 -24.33
CA LYS A 16 -17.73 4.94 -23.96
C LYS A 16 -17.93 4.72 -22.45
N HIS A 17 -18.93 3.92 -22.09
CA HIS A 17 -19.11 3.38 -20.73
C HIS A 17 -17.89 2.54 -20.33
N SER A 18 -17.52 2.59 -19.05
CA SER A 18 -16.41 1.81 -18.50
C SER A 18 -16.77 0.39 -18.20
N LYS A 19 -15.85 -0.48 -18.61
CA LYS A 19 -15.87 -1.92 -18.47
C LYS A 19 -15.91 -2.39 -17.00
N VAL A 20 -15.46 -1.57 -16.05
CA VAL A 20 -15.48 -1.88 -14.60
C VAL A 20 -16.91 -1.77 -14.02
N SER A 21 -17.69 -0.77 -14.45
CA SER A 21 -19.05 -0.55 -13.95
C SER A 21 -20.01 -1.61 -14.46
N ASP A 22 -19.74 -2.18 -15.64
CA ASP A 22 -20.47 -3.34 -16.17
C ASP A 22 -20.13 -4.62 -15.39
N LEU A 23 -18.91 -4.76 -14.83
CA LEU A 23 -18.48 -5.91 -14.02
C LEU A 23 -19.05 -5.89 -12.58
N ILE A 24 -19.33 -4.72 -12.01
CA ILE A 24 -19.97 -4.62 -10.69
C ILE A 24 -21.51 -4.72 -10.82
N SER A 25 -22.10 -4.11 -11.86
CA SER A 25 -23.54 -4.20 -12.12
C SER A 25 -24.01 -5.56 -12.67
N HIS A 26 -23.14 -6.35 -13.32
CA HIS A 26 -23.46 -7.74 -13.71
C HIS A 26 -23.35 -8.75 -12.55
N PHE A 27 -22.59 -8.44 -11.50
CA PHE A 27 -22.38 -9.32 -10.35
C PHE A 27 -23.24 -8.95 -9.14
N GLU A 28 -23.78 -7.73 -9.11
CA GLU A 28 -24.78 -7.24 -8.16
C GLU A 28 -26.13 -7.03 -8.86
N GLY A 29 -26.78 -8.14 -9.25
CA GLY A 29 -28.10 -8.14 -9.89
C GLY A 29 -29.24 -7.79 -8.93
N GLY A 30 -29.22 -6.59 -8.35
CA GLY A 30 -30.31 -5.97 -7.62
C GLY A 30 -30.76 -4.68 -8.31
N SER A 31 -31.84 -4.78 -9.09
CA SER A 31 -32.71 -3.66 -9.50
C SER A 31 -32.17 -2.61 -10.50
N VAL A 32 -32.12 -2.92 -11.80
CA VAL A 32 -32.64 -2.03 -12.90
C VAL A 32 -32.98 -2.90 -14.12
N LEU A 33 -34.26 -3.20 -14.36
CA LEU A 33 -34.76 -3.94 -15.52
C LEU A 33 -35.50 -2.95 -16.45
N SER A 34 -34.85 -2.41 -17.50
CA SER A 34 -35.56 -1.57 -18.48
C SER A 34 -34.96 -1.47 -19.90
N SER A 35 -33.92 -2.23 -20.30
CA SER A 35 -33.26 -1.95 -21.60
C SER A 35 -32.92 -3.13 -22.51
N TYR A 36 -33.47 -4.34 -22.29
CA TYR A 36 -33.05 -5.55 -23.04
C TYR A 36 -34.14 -6.27 -23.86
N ILE A 37 -35.24 -5.59 -24.24
CA ILE A 37 -36.35 -6.22 -25.01
C ILE A 37 -36.29 -6.01 -26.54
N ASP A 38 -35.49 -5.09 -27.07
CA ASP A 38 -35.46 -4.84 -28.52
C ASP A 38 -34.15 -5.30 -29.17
N LEU A 39 -34.01 -6.58 -29.52
CA LEU A 39 -32.99 -7.10 -30.47
C LEU A 39 -33.22 -8.60 -30.81
N GLN A 40 -34.45 -8.96 -31.22
CA GLN A 40 -34.71 -10.20 -31.98
C GLN A 40 -35.79 -9.96 -33.05
N LYS A 41 -35.40 -9.32 -34.14
CA LYS A 41 -36.11 -9.30 -35.42
C LYS A 41 -35.08 -8.97 -36.50
N ASP A 42 -34.63 -10.01 -37.20
CA ASP A 42 -34.12 -10.00 -38.59
C ASP A 42 -33.04 -11.08 -38.78
N SER A 43 -33.43 -12.21 -39.40
CA SER A 43 -32.69 -12.91 -40.47
C SER A 43 -33.18 -14.36 -40.65
N THR A 44 -34.33 -14.51 -41.31
CA THR A 44 -34.68 -15.74 -42.04
C THR A 44 -33.98 -15.72 -43.40
N MET A 45 -33.02 -16.61 -43.63
CA MET A 45 -32.76 -17.15 -44.99
C MET A 45 -32.35 -18.62 -44.91
N ASN A 46 -33.17 -19.43 -45.58
CA ASN A 46 -33.02 -20.85 -45.87
C ASN A 46 -31.77 -21.15 -46.71
N LEU A 47 -31.20 -22.36 -46.60
CA LEU A 47 -31.17 -23.36 -47.68
C LEU A 47 -30.33 -24.62 -47.33
N ASN A 48 -31.05 -25.73 -47.19
CA ASN A 48 -30.85 -27.10 -47.72
C ASN A 48 -29.59 -27.95 -47.44
N ILE A 49 -29.88 -29.10 -46.80
CA ILE A 49 -29.13 -30.35 -46.68
C ILE A 49 -29.32 -31.23 -47.95
N PRO A 50 -28.42 -32.19 -48.22
CA PRO A 50 -28.91 -33.54 -48.57
C PRO A 50 -28.28 -34.67 -47.73
N GLN A 51 -29.14 -35.60 -47.31
CA GLN A 51 -28.87 -36.85 -46.59
C GLN A 51 -28.22 -37.92 -47.50
N THR A 52 -27.48 -38.86 -46.90
CA THR A 52 -27.43 -40.25 -47.39
C THR A 52 -27.29 -41.25 -46.24
N LEU A 53 -28.11 -42.31 -46.33
CA LEU A 53 -28.38 -43.43 -45.41
C LEU A 53 -27.24 -44.48 -45.34
N GLY A 54 -27.17 -45.25 -44.25
CA GLY A 54 -26.51 -46.58 -44.27
C GLY A 54 -26.27 -47.33 -42.95
N GLN A 55 -27.35 -47.80 -42.30
CA GLN A 55 -27.56 -49.06 -41.52
C GLN A 55 -26.66 -49.55 -40.33
N PRO A 56 -27.26 -50.19 -39.28
CA PRO A 56 -26.58 -50.64 -38.04
C PRO A 56 -26.54 -52.18 -37.80
N GLY A 57 -25.66 -52.63 -36.89
CA GLY A 57 -25.63 -53.98 -36.25
C GLY A 57 -24.23 -54.26 -35.67
N LEU A 58 -23.95 -54.98 -34.57
CA LEU A 58 -24.67 -55.82 -33.61
C LEU A 58 -23.75 -56.05 -32.38
N THR A 59 -24.29 -55.90 -31.16
CA THR A 59 -24.11 -56.62 -29.87
C THR A 59 -22.80 -57.31 -29.38
N SER A 60 -22.52 -57.08 -28.08
CA SER A 60 -21.86 -57.92 -27.02
C SER A 60 -20.32 -58.02 -27.05
N SER A 61 -19.52 -57.82 -25.98
CA SER A 61 -19.61 -58.20 -24.56
C SER A 61 -18.39 -57.63 -23.76
N PRO A 62 -18.43 -57.46 -22.40
CA PRO A 62 -17.24 -57.20 -21.55
C PRO A 62 -17.02 -58.35 -20.52
N PRO A 63 -16.13 -58.32 -19.50
CA PRO A 63 -14.87 -57.56 -19.23
C PRO A 63 -13.69 -58.50 -18.80
N ARG A 64 -12.46 -57.99 -18.56
CA ARG A 64 -11.47 -58.69 -17.69
C ARG A 64 -10.44 -57.75 -17.01
N LYS A 65 -10.35 -57.92 -15.68
CA LYS A 65 -9.36 -57.37 -14.73
C LYS A 65 -7.97 -58.01 -14.92
N PHE A 66 -6.90 -57.27 -14.63
CA PHE A 66 -5.63 -57.83 -14.14
C PHE A 66 -4.98 -56.89 -13.10
N LEU A 67 -4.52 -57.51 -12.00
CA LEU A 67 -3.86 -56.96 -10.81
C LEU A 67 -2.31 -56.92 -10.97
N PRO A 68 -1.55 -56.29 -10.04
CA PRO A 68 -0.17 -55.81 -10.21
C PRO A 68 0.91 -56.65 -9.50
N GLN A 69 2.18 -56.48 -9.91
CA GLN A 69 3.45 -56.95 -9.29
C GLN A 69 4.60 -56.38 -10.19
N HIS A 70 5.75 -55.83 -9.77
CA HIS A 70 6.77 -56.20 -8.78
C HIS A 70 7.80 -55.04 -8.64
N SER A 71 8.36 -54.81 -7.44
CA SER A 71 9.62 -54.04 -7.21
C SER A 71 10.87 -54.89 -7.46
N PRO A 72 12.06 -54.28 -7.62
CA PRO A 72 13.14 -54.60 -6.68
C PRO A 72 14.05 -53.43 -6.26
N GLN A 73 14.59 -53.53 -5.03
CA GLN A 73 15.66 -52.74 -4.41
C GLN A 73 17.06 -53.14 -4.92
N LYS A 74 18.01 -52.18 -4.86
CA LYS A 74 19.48 -52.26 -4.57
C LYS A 74 20.15 -51.06 -5.28
N GLN A 75 21.17 -50.34 -4.79
CA GLN A 75 22.09 -50.47 -3.66
C GLN A 75 22.81 -49.11 -3.49
N GLU A 76 23.17 -48.74 -2.26
CA GLU A 76 24.08 -47.64 -1.92
C GLU A 76 25.49 -47.83 -2.49
N ASN A 77 26.19 -46.72 -2.79
CA ASN A 77 27.59 -46.50 -2.40
C ASN A 77 27.99 -45.01 -2.56
N ASP A 78 28.67 -44.53 -1.52
CA ASP A 78 29.11 -43.17 -1.19
C ASP A 78 30.49 -42.83 -1.85
N PRO A 79 31.17 -41.68 -1.60
CA PRO A 79 31.90 -40.91 -2.61
C PRO A 79 33.43 -40.93 -2.38
N ASP A 80 34.23 -40.42 -3.34
CA ASP A 80 35.44 -39.69 -2.96
C ASP A 80 36.04 -38.84 -4.10
N GLN A 81 36.80 -37.85 -3.64
CA GLN A 81 37.49 -36.73 -4.29
C GLN A 81 38.42 -37.07 -5.45
N THR A 82 38.58 -36.16 -6.42
CA THR A 82 39.91 -35.63 -6.82
C THR A 82 39.86 -34.38 -7.71
N GLN A 83 40.96 -33.63 -7.62
CA GLN A 83 41.20 -32.23 -8.01
C GLN A 83 41.31 -31.94 -9.51
N GLY A 84 40.85 -30.74 -9.89
CA GLY A 84 41.58 -29.70 -10.63
C GLY A 84 42.20 -30.00 -12.01
N GLN A 85 41.77 -29.24 -13.03
CA GLN A 85 42.67 -28.45 -13.89
C GLN A 85 41.92 -27.55 -14.89
N HIS A 86 42.48 -26.36 -15.07
CA HIS A 86 42.10 -25.30 -16.01
C HIS A 86 42.07 -25.74 -17.49
N GLY A 87 41.14 -25.16 -18.25
CA GLY A 87 41.12 -25.22 -19.72
C GLY A 87 40.25 -24.12 -20.31
N CYS A 88 40.89 -22.99 -20.63
CA CYS A 88 40.38 -21.87 -21.43
C CYS A 88 40.05 -22.33 -22.86
N LEU A 89 39.08 -21.72 -23.55
CA LEU A 89 39.18 -21.32 -24.97
C LEU A 89 38.00 -20.43 -25.41
N ALA A 90 38.36 -19.38 -26.14
CA ALA A 90 37.58 -18.23 -26.58
C ALA A 90 36.85 -18.44 -27.92
N ASN A 91 35.93 -17.53 -28.28
CA ASN A 91 35.95 -16.74 -29.53
C ASN A 91 34.66 -15.89 -29.76
N GLY A 92 34.77 -14.56 -29.64
CA GLY A 92 34.81 -13.64 -30.80
C GLY A 92 33.54 -13.20 -31.57
N VAL A 93 33.37 -11.86 -31.61
CA VAL A 93 32.90 -10.96 -32.73
C VAL A 93 31.38 -10.97 -33.04
N VAL A 94 30.63 -9.90 -33.34
CA VAL A 94 30.86 -8.59 -34.01
C VAL A 94 29.77 -7.56 -33.57
N ALA A 95 30.13 -6.28 -33.57
CA ALA A 95 29.25 -5.12 -33.38
C ALA A 95 28.29 -4.85 -34.57
N ALA A 96 27.11 -4.31 -34.30
CA ALA A 96 26.34 -3.53 -35.27
C ALA A 96 25.60 -2.38 -34.55
N GLN A 97 25.92 -1.16 -34.96
CA GLN A 97 25.22 0.07 -34.63
C GLN A 97 23.83 0.07 -35.27
N ASN A 98 22.82 0.59 -34.57
CA ASN A 98 21.72 1.31 -35.21
C ASN A 98 21.17 2.35 -34.24
N GLN A 99 21.25 3.61 -34.69
CA GLN A 99 20.62 4.78 -34.13
C GLN A 99 19.12 4.75 -34.45
N MET A 100 18.28 5.17 -33.50
CA MET A 100 17.03 5.85 -33.84
C MET A 100 16.73 6.86 -32.74
N GLU A 101 16.76 8.13 -33.13
CA GLU A 101 16.34 9.31 -32.39
C GLU A 101 14.82 9.32 -32.21
N CYS A 102 14.36 9.90 -31.11
CA CYS A 102 13.20 10.79 -31.10
C CYS A 102 13.29 11.70 -29.86
N GLU A 103 13.50 12.98 -30.15
CA GLU A 103 13.41 14.14 -29.26
C GLU A 103 11.97 14.31 -28.76
N ASP A 104 11.75 14.89 -27.56
CA ASP A 104 11.28 16.27 -27.49
C ASP A 104 11.09 16.86 -26.08
N GLU A 105 11.17 18.19 -26.06
CA GLU A 105 10.80 19.17 -25.03
C GLU A 105 11.78 19.49 -23.88
N LYS A 106 12.65 20.45 -24.19
CA LYS A 106 13.32 21.31 -23.21
C LYS A 106 13.27 22.76 -23.71
N GLU A 107 12.33 23.54 -23.18
CA GLU A 107 12.30 24.99 -23.40
C GLU A 107 12.93 25.69 -22.18
N THR A 108 14.03 26.40 -22.38
CA THR A 108 14.19 27.84 -22.05
C THR A 108 15.67 28.22 -22.13
N THR A 109 15.88 29.34 -22.81
CA THR A 109 17.04 29.84 -23.53
C THR A 109 18.11 30.53 -22.65
N LEU A 110 19.30 30.64 -23.26
CA LEU A 110 20.58 31.15 -22.77
C LEU A 110 20.60 32.64 -22.36
N SER A 111 21.48 32.97 -21.40
CA SER A 111 21.98 34.33 -21.10
C SER A 111 22.78 34.94 -22.26
N PRO A 112 23.05 36.27 -22.26
CA PRO A 112 24.32 36.73 -21.69
C PRO A 112 24.31 38.12 -21.01
N GLU A 113 25.45 38.39 -20.36
CA GLU A 113 25.90 39.58 -19.61
C GLU A 113 25.61 40.95 -20.24
N MET A 114 25.38 41.98 -19.41
CA MET A 114 26.08 43.27 -19.49
C MET A 114 25.91 44.08 -18.17
N ALA A 115 27.02 44.68 -17.76
CA ALA A 115 27.24 45.44 -16.53
C ALA A 115 26.66 46.87 -16.57
N ILE A 116 26.57 47.49 -15.38
CA ILE A 116 26.99 48.88 -15.03
C ILE A 116 26.00 49.61 -14.09
N GLN A 117 26.48 49.83 -12.84
CA GLN A 117 26.36 51.02 -11.95
C GLN A 117 24.97 51.47 -11.45
N THR A 118 24.76 52.11 -10.30
CA THR A 118 25.41 52.36 -8.99
C THR A 118 24.42 53.30 -8.28
N ALA A 119 24.05 53.03 -7.02
CA ALA A 119 23.65 53.99 -5.96
C ALA A 119 22.77 53.25 -4.94
N ALA A 120 23.29 52.79 -3.80
CA ALA A 120 23.61 53.57 -2.59
C ALA A 120 22.37 53.91 -1.75
N ALA A 121 22.19 53.18 -0.63
CA ALA A 121 22.07 53.71 0.75
C ALA A 121 21.50 52.63 1.70
N SER A 122 22.33 52.13 2.61
CA SER A 122 21.94 51.60 3.94
C SER A 122 21.95 52.80 4.94
N PRO A 123 21.88 52.66 6.29
CA PRO A 123 21.63 51.49 7.17
C PRO A 123 20.74 51.78 8.42
N ASP A 124 20.63 50.78 9.30
CA ASP A 124 20.59 50.83 10.78
C ASP A 124 19.32 51.13 11.62
N THR A 125 19.30 50.38 12.74
CA THR A 125 18.87 50.71 14.13
C THR A 125 17.44 50.45 14.64
N HIS A 126 17.34 49.38 15.47
CA HIS A 126 16.94 49.34 16.90
C HIS A 126 15.53 49.78 17.40
N VAL A 127 15.13 49.13 18.52
CA VAL A 127 14.13 49.50 19.59
C VAL A 127 12.71 48.91 19.39
N LEU A 128 12.31 47.84 20.09
CA LEU A 128 11.78 47.66 21.47
C LEU A 128 10.32 48.14 21.73
N ASN A 129 9.53 47.19 22.26
CA ASN A 129 8.45 47.23 23.27
C ASN A 129 7.01 47.74 23.00
N GLY A 130 6.08 46.99 23.61
CA GLY A 130 4.70 47.36 23.99
C GLY A 130 3.71 46.18 23.85
N GLU A 131 3.64 45.20 24.75
CA GLU A 131 2.81 45.12 25.98
C GLU A 131 1.31 45.50 25.86
N ARG A 132 0.41 44.52 26.10
CA ARG A 132 -0.73 44.53 27.07
C ARG A 132 -1.62 43.26 26.94
N ASN A 133 -1.75 42.44 28.00
CA ASN A 133 -2.86 42.36 28.99
C ASN A 133 -4.10 41.55 28.46
N GLU A 134 -4.79 40.60 29.13
CA GLU A 134 -5.05 40.20 30.54
C GLU A 134 -5.51 38.70 30.53
N THR A 135 -5.05 37.77 31.38
CA THR A 135 -5.52 37.39 32.75
C THR A 135 -6.96 36.84 32.86
N ILE A 136 -7.10 35.58 33.34
CA ILE A 136 -7.95 35.07 34.48
C ILE A 136 -8.03 33.51 34.37
N THR A 137 -7.26 32.71 35.16
CA THR A 137 -7.63 31.97 36.42
C THR A 137 -8.84 31.03 36.27
N ASP A 138 -8.93 29.76 36.72
CA ASP A 138 -8.39 28.99 37.85
C ASP A 138 -8.71 27.49 37.58
N SER A 139 -7.84 26.51 37.91
CA SER A 139 -7.84 25.65 39.13
C SER A 139 -9.15 24.83 39.33
N ALA A 140 -9.23 23.52 39.63
CA ALA A 140 -8.32 22.52 40.22
C ALA A 140 -8.93 21.10 39.96
N SER A 141 -8.14 20.03 39.76
CA SER A 141 -7.89 18.89 40.67
C SER A 141 -9.16 18.20 41.24
N SER A 142 -9.34 16.88 41.39
CA SER A 142 -8.40 15.78 41.60
C SER A 142 -9.18 14.47 41.93
N ILE A 143 -8.65 13.31 41.51
CA ILE A 143 -8.50 12.06 42.29
C ILE A 143 -9.74 11.17 42.58
N ALA A 144 -9.79 9.96 41.99
CA ALA A 144 -9.62 8.64 42.65
C ALA A 144 -10.42 7.48 42.00
N ASN A 145 -9.67 6.55 41.41
CA ASN A 145 -9.65 5.09 41.67
C ASN A 145 -10.95 4.27 41.84
N SER A 146 -11.11 3.34 40.87
CA SER A 146 -10.96 1.88 41.04
C SER A 146 -12.19 0.95 41.07
N HIS A 147 -11.98 -0.18 40.39
CA HIS A 147 -12.54 -1.53 40.52
C HIS A 147 -13.84 -1.95 39.79
N ASP A 148 -13.58 -2.84 38.82
CA ASP A 148 -14.17 -4.18 38.63
C ASP A 148 -15.55 -4.40 38.00
N GLU A 149 -15.45 -5.02 36.81
CA GLU A 149 -16.06 -6.27 36.35
C GLU A 149 -17.58 -6.44 36.15
N ASN A 150 -17.85 -6.93 34.93
CA ASN A 150 -18.82 -7.94 34.52
C ASN A 150 -20.28 -7.55 34.16
N ALA A 151 -20.49 -7.68 32.83
CA ALA A 151 -21.50 -8.54 32.20
C ALA A 151 -22.83 -7.92 31.71
N SER A 152 -22.99 -8.08 30.39
CA SER A 152 -24.21 -8.49 29.67
C SER A 152 -25.18 -7.41 29.14
N ASP A 153 -25.16 -7.32 27.80
CA ASP A 153 -26.31 -7.34 26.88
C ASP A 153 -27.41 -6.26 27.01
N SER A 154 -27.41 -5.29 26.08
CA SER A 154 -28.63 -4.96 25.31
C SER A 154 -28.34 -4.06 24.10
N SER A 155 -28.75 -4.56 22.93
CA SER A 155 -29.12 -3.85 21.69
C SER A 155 -29.54 -2.38 21.86
N CYS A 156 -29.07 -1.47 20.97
CA CYS A 156 -29.91 -0.56 20.17
C CYS A 156 -29.11 0.37 19.23
N ARG A 157 -29.33 0.18 17.92
CA ARG A 157 -29.62 1.19 16.87
C ARG A 157 -28.69 2.40 16.65
N THR A 158 -28.01 2.36 15.50
CA THR A 158 -27.58 3.50 14.68
C THR A 158 -28.77 4.35 14.20
N PRO A 159 -28.64 5.68 14.15
CA PRO A 159 -29.39 6.53 13.21
C PRO A 159 -28.46 7.12 12.14
N GLY A 160 -28.94 7.13 10.89
CA GLY A 160 -28.25 7.68 9.75
C GLY A 160 -28.33 9.21 9.62
N THR A 161 -27.36 9.71 8.86
CA THR A 161 -27.40 10.79 7.85
C THR A 161 -28.22 12.04 8.14
N ASP A 162 -27.55 13.20 8.15
CA ASP A 162 -28.15 14.44 7.66
C ASP A 162 -27.09 15.33 6.99
N LEU A 163 -27.25 15.55 5.67
CA LEU A 163 -26.56 16.57 4.89
C LEU A 163 -27.59 17.66 4.58
N GLY A 164 -27.49 18.78 5.29
CA GLY A 164 -28.27 19.99 5.04
C GLY A 164 -27.57 20.94 4.05
N LEU A 165 -28.31 21.35 3.03
CA LEU A 165 -28.00 22.45 2.11
C LEU A 165 -28.87 23.68 2.49
N PRO A 166 -28.41 24.93 2.29
CA PRO A 166 -29.33 26.06 2.03
C PRO A 166 -29.01 26.76 0.69
N SER A 167 -29.98 26.79 -0.25
CA SER A 167 -30.82 27.95 -0.67
C SER A 167 -30.04 29.15 -1.25
N LYS A 168 -30.01 29.31 -2.60
CA LYS A 168 -30.85 30.16 -3.50
C LYS A 168 -30.54 31.66 -3.46
N GLU A 169 -30.19 32.26 -4.62
CA GLU A 169 -30.84 33.46 -5.22
C GLU A 169 -30.21 33.93 -6.56
N GLY A 170 -31.10 34.34 -7.50
CA GLY A 170 -30.92 35.23 -8.67
C GLY A 170 -30.08 34.77 -9.89
N GLU A 171 -30.41 34.97 -11.17
CA GLU A 171 -31.47 35.67 -11.94
C GLU A 171 -31.34 35.21 -13.44
N PRO A 172 -32.37 35.41 -14.31
CA PRO A 172 -32.56 34.68 -15.58
C PRO A 172 -32.51 35.53 -16.88
N GLY A 173 -32.50 34.87 -18.04
CA GLY A 173 -32.79 35.42 -19.38
C GLY A 173 -32.23 34.51 -20.48
N MET A 174 -32.81 34.31 -21.67
CA MET A 174 -34.05 34.73 -22.31
C MET A 174 -34.13 33.94 -23.66
N ASP A 175 -35.35 33.68 -24.16
CA ASP A 175 -35.72 33.43 -25.59
C ASP A 175 -35.35 32.08 -26.26
N ALA A 176 -36.17 31.40 -27.08
CA ALA A 176 -37.53 31.62 -27.59
C ALA A 176 -38.13 30.32 -28.17
N GLU A 177 -39.47 30.31 -28.17
CA GLU A 177 -40.51 29.59 -28.91
C GLU A 177 -40.11 28.72 -30.14
N LEU A 178 -40.80 27.60 -30.42
CA LEU A 178 -42.04 27.60 -31.19
C LEU A 178 -42.94 26.35 -30.93
N GLN A 179 -44.23 26.66 -30.80
CA GLN A 179 -45.40 25.78 -30.74
C GLN A 179 -45.67 25.08 -32.08
N GLU A 180 -46.40 23.96 -32.07
CA GLU A 180 -47.69 23.86 -32.78
C GLU A 180 -48.50 22.58 -32.43
N ARG A 181 -49.74 22.86 -31.96
CA ARG A 181 -51.03 22.24 -32.30
C ARG A 181 -51.65 21.09 -31.49
N GLU A 182 -52.72 21.53 -30.83
CA GLU A 182 -53.84 20.87 -30.17
C GLU A 182 -54.73 20.00 -31.08
N ASN A 183 -55.47 19.08 -30.46
CA ASN A 183 -56.93 19.00 -30.59
C ASN A 183 -57.51 18.15 -29.45
N GLY A 184 -58.18 18.81 -28.50
CA GLY A 184 -58.98 18.17 -27.45
C GLY A 184 -60.43 17.87 -27.89
N VAL A 185 -61.18 17.19 -27.02
CA VAL A 185 -62.63 17.36 -26.76
C VAL A 185 -62.99 16.52 -25.51
N ASN A 186 -63.24 17.23 -24.40
CA ASN A 186 -64.44 17.18 -23.55
C ASN A 186 -64.80 15.92 -22.72
N THR A 187 -64.73 16.07 -21.38
CA THR A 187 -65.90 16.34 -20.49
C THR A 187 -66.08 15.44 -19.25
N MET A 188 -66.06 16.13 -18.09
CA MET A 188 -66.75 15.89 -16.80
C MET A 188 -66.29 14.77 -15.84
N GLY A 189 -65.46 15.18 -14.86
CA GLY A 189 -65.87 15.30 -13.45
C GLY A 189 -65.90 14.04 -12.58
N LEU A 190 -64.94 13.93 -11.64
CA LEU A 190 -65.17 13.69 -10.20
C LEU A 190 -63.84 13.79 -9.44
N ASP A 191 -63.69 14.82 -8.61
CA ASP A 191 -62.66 14.91 -7.58
C ASP A 191 -62.89 13.83 -6.51
N THR A 192 -62.01 12.85 -6.38
CA THR A 192 -61.83 12.07 -5.13
C THR A 192 -60.45 11.40 -5.10
N LEU A 193 -59.59 11.87 -4.18
CA LEU A 193 -58.53 11.16 -3.44
C LEU A 193 -57.89 9.89 -4.07
N ASP A 194 -56.57 9.87 -4.27
CA ASP A 194 -55.84 8.67 -3.83
C ASP A 194 -54.37 8.93 -3.41
N GLN A 195 -54.01 8.22 -2.35
CA GLN A 195 -52.75 8.26 -1.62
C GLN A 195 -51.67 7.46 -2.36
N HIS A 196 -50.42 7.94 -2.32
CA HIS A 196 -49.25 7.14 -2.71
C HIS A 196 -49.11 5.95 -1.75
N HIS A 197 -49.69 4.80 -2.13
CA HIS A 197 -49.52 3.53 -1.44
C HIS A 197 -48.33 2.77 -2.06
N GLU A 198 -47.17 2.77 -1.39
CA GLU A 198 -46.08 1.84 -1.72
C GLU A 198 -46.58 0.40 -1.50
N VAL A 199 -46.77 -0.36 -2.58
CA VAL A 199 -47.19 -1.77 -2.51
C VAL A 199 -46.00 -2.60 -2.01
N LYS A 200 -46.05 -3.04 -0.75
CA LYS A 200 -45.07 -3.98 -0.18
C LYS A 200 -45.12 -5.30 -0.94
N GLU A 201 -43.99 -5.65 -1.55
CA GLU A 201 -43.81 -6.92 -2.27
C GLU A 201 -44.08 -8.15 -1.39
N THR A 202 -44.90 -9.08 -1.90
CA THR A 202 -45.28 -10.31 -1.20
C THR A 202 -44.12 -11.31 -1.12
N ASN A 203 -44.17 -12.25 -0.16
CA ASN A 203 -43.15 -13.30 -0.07
C ASN A 203 -43.13 -14.20 -1.31
N GLU A 204 -44.29 -14.44 -1.93
CA GLU A 204 -44.40 -15.22 -3.18
C GLU A 204 -43.68 -14.53 -4.35
N GLN A 205 -43.84 -13.20 -4.48
CA GLN A 205 -43.12 -12.41 -5.48
C GLN A 205 -41.60 -12.46 -5.24
N LYS A 206 -41.16 -12.38 -3.98
CA LYS A 206 -39.74 -12.53 -3.62
C LYS A 206 -39.20 -13.91 -3.95
N LEU A 207 -39.95 -14.97 -3.66
CA LEU A 207 -39.57 -16.35 -4.00
C LEU A 207 -39.42 -16.52 -5.52
N HIS A 208 -40.37 -16.00 -6.30
CA HIS A 208 -40.31 -16.03 -7.77
C HIS A 208 -39.09 -15.25 -8.29
N LYS A 209 -38.76 -14.08 -7.71
CA LYS A 209 -37.56 -13.32 -8.07
C LYS A 209 -36.27 -14.10 -7.81
N ILE A 210 -36.14 -14.71 -6.63
CA ILE A 210 -34.96 -15.52 -6.28
C ILE A 210 -34.82 -16.73 -7.22
N ALA A 211 -35.92 -17.41 -7.55
CA ALA A 211 -35.92 -18.52 -8.50
C ALA A 211 -35.58 -18.08 -9.94
N THR A 212 -36.10 -16.93 -10.36
CA THR A 212 -35.76 -16.31 -11.64
C THR A 212 -34.27 -15.95 -11.70
N GLU A 213 -33.73 -15.36 -10.63
CA GLU A 213 -32.31 -15.03 -10.49
C GLU A 213 -31.43 -16.30 -10.54
N LEU A 214 -31.85 -17.38 -9.88
CA LEU A 214 -31.18 -18.68 -9.97
C LEU A 214 -31.13 -19.17 -11.43
N LEU A 215 -32.25 -19.16 -12.15
CA LEU A 215 -32.32 -19.59 -13.55
C LEU A 215 -31.46 -18.72 -14.47
N LEU A 216 -31.58 -17.39 -14.38
CA LEU A 216 -30.84 -16.48 -15.26
C LEU A 216 -29.33 -16.59 -15.05
N THR A 217 -28.90 -16.65 -13.79
CA THR A 217 -27.48 -16.82 -13.47
C THR A 217 -26.97 -18.22 -13.79
N GLU A 218 -27.84 -19.25 -13.77
CA GLU A 218 -27.51 -20.61 -14.21
C GLU A 218 -27.26 -20.66 -15.71
N ARG A 219 -28.13 -20.03 -16.51
CA ARG A 219 -27.98 -19.94 -17.97
C ARG A 219 -26.66 -19.25 -18.33
N ALA A 220 -26.34 -18.15 -17.64
CA ALA A 220 -25.06 -17.46 -17.82
C ALA A 220 -23.88 -18.37 -17.44
N TYR A 221 -23.97 -19.09 -16.32
CA TYR A 221 -22.93 -19.99 -15.86
C TYR A 221 -22.68 -21.17 -16.82
N VAL A 222 -23.74 -21.80 -17.35
CA VAL A 222 -23.62 -22.85 -18.37
C VAL A 222 -22.91 -22.32 -19.62
N SER A 223 -23.26 -21.12 -20.10
CA SER A 223 -22.57 -20.52 -21.24
C SER A 223 -21.07 -20.33 -21.00
N ARG A 224 -20.65 -20.16 -19.75
CA ARG A 224 -19.24 -19.98 -19.36
C ARG A 224 -18.52 -21.29 -19.14
N LEU A 225 -19.22 -22.30 -18.61
CA LEU A 225 -18.74 -23.68 -18.60
C LEU A 225 -18.52 -24.19 -20.03
N ASP A 226 -19.43 -23.89 -20.96
CA ASP A 226 -19.25 -24.19 -22.38
C ASP A 226 -18.04 -23.47 -22.98
N LEU A 227 -17.76 -22.22 -22.57
CA LEU A 227 -16.54 -21.52 -22.98
C LEU A 227 -15.28 -22.24 -22.48
N LEU A 228 -15.24 -22.67 -21.21
CA LEU A 228 -14.10 -23.41 -20.67
C LEU A 228 -13.92 -24.78 -21.31
N ASP A 229 -15.01 -25.53 -21.45
CA ASP A 229 -15.00 -26.93 -21.90
C ASP A 229 -14.94 -27.04 -23.42
N GLN A 230 -15.90 -26.45 -24.12
CA GLN A 230 -16.07 -26.62 -25.57
C GLN A 230 -15.16 -25.70 -26.40
N VAL A 231 -14.62 -24.62 -25.81
CA VAL A 231 -13.71 -23.71 -26.52
C VAL A 231 -12.28 -23.86 -26.03
N PHE A 232 -11.99 -23.56 -24.76
CA PHE A 232 -10.61 -23.60 -24.26
C PHE A 232 -10.07 -25.03 -24.18
N TYR A 233 -10.73 -25.93 -23.46
CA TYR A 233 -10.28 -27.29 -23.26
C TYR A 233 -10.21 -28.06 -24.58
N CYS A 234 -11.27 -28.07 -25.39
CA CYS A 234 -11.27 -28.74 -26.70
C CYS A 234 -10.15 -28.24 -27.63
N LYS A 235 -9.98 -26.92 -27.81
CA LYS A 235 -8.93 -26.39 -28.71
C LYS A 235 -7.52 -26.68 -28.20
N LEU A 236 -7.28 -26.55 -26.90
CA LEU A 236 -5.97 -26.84 -26.31
C LEU A 236 -5.66 -28.34 -26.37
N LEU A 237 -6.67 -29.20 -26.20
CA LEU A 237 -6.51 -30.65 -26.33
C LEU A 237 -6.26 -31.06 -27.78
N GLU A 238 -6.96 -30.46 -28.75
CA GLU A 238 -6.68 -30.65 -30.18
C GLU A 238 -5.24 -30.27 -30.53
N GLU A 239 -4.77 -29.13 -30.04
CA GLU A 239 -3.40 -28.67 -30.27
C GLU A 239 -2.35 -29.54 -29.55
N ALA A 240 -2.66 -30.02 -28.35
CA ALA A 240 -1.83 -31.00 -27.64
C ALA A 240 -1.72 -32.33 -28.42
N ASN A 241 -2.84 -32.80 -29.00
CA ASN A 241 -2.88 -34.01 -29.82
C ASN A 241 -2.10 -33.88 -31.14
N ARG A 242 -1.80 -32.66 -31.59
CA ARG A 242 -0.88 -32.39 -32.71
C ARG A 242 0.60 -32.45 -32.30
N GLY A 243 0.90 -32.62 -31.02
CA GLY A 243 2.25 -32.77 -30.49
C GLY A 243 2.89 -31.49 -29.96
N SER A 244 2.15 -30.37 -29.88
CA SER A 244 2.67 -29.09 -29.41
C SER A 244 3.04 -29.09 -27.91
N PHE A 245 2.33 -29.87 -27.10
CA PHE A 245 2.62 -30.11 -25.67
C PHE A 245 1.84 -31.34 -25.17
N PRO A 246 2.25 -31.97 -24.04
CA PRO A 246 1.57 -33.16 -23.52
C PRO A 246 0.09 -32.89 -23.18
N ALA A 247 -0.81 -33.73 -23.69
CA ALA A 247 -2.25 -33.68 -23.37
C ALA A 247 -2.54 -33.81 -21.86
N GLU A 248 -1.67 -34.49 -21.12
CA GLU A 248 -1.75 -34.59 -19.66
C GLU A 248 -1.73 -33.21 -18.98
N MET A 249 -1.01 -32.23 -19.53
CA MET A 249 -0.97 -30.87 -18.98
C MET A 249 -2.34 -30.18 -19.13
N VAL A 250 -3.02 -30.35 -20.27
CA VAL A 250 -4.37 -29.84 -20.49
C VAL A 250 -5.35 -30.49 -19.51
N ASN A 251 -5.28 -31.81 -19.37
CA ASN A 251 -6.12 -32.55 -18.41
C ASN A 251 -5.89 -32.11 -16.95
N LYS A 252 -4.65 -31.75 -16.59
CA LYS A 252 -4.34 -31.20 -15.26
C LYS A 252 -4.90 -29.79 -15.05
N ILE A 253 -4.88 -28.94 -16.08
CA ILE A 253 -5.43 -27.57 -16.04
C ILE A 253 -6.95 -27.60 -15.85
N PHE A 254 -7.63 -28.41 -16.65
CA PHE A 254 -9.10 -28.41 -16.70
C PHE A 254 -9.75 -29.46 -15.80
N SER A 255 -8.97 -30.39 -15.24
CA SER A 255 -9.44 -31.40 -14.28
C SER A 255 -10.70 -32.11 -14.78
N ASN A 256 -11.81 -32.03 -14.04
CA ASN A 256 -13.09 -32.62 -14.38
C ASN A 256 -14.11 -31.60 -14.93
N ILE A 257 -13.66 -30.49 -15.55
CA ILE A 257 -14.55 -29.41 -16.04
C ILE A 257 -15.65 -29.91 -16.98
N SER A 258 -15.36 -30.89 -17.85
CA SER A 258 -16.35 -31.45 -18.76
C SER A 258 -17.47 -32.19 -18.03
N SER A 259 -17.16 -32.80 -16.88
CA SER A 259 -18.18 -33.44 -16.02
C SER A 259 -19.05 -32.39 -15.34
N ILE A 260 -18.43 -31.27 -14.90
CA ILE A 260 -19.16 -30.12 -14.36
C ILE A 260 -20.08 -29.53 -15.41
N ASN A 261 -19.57 -29.23 -16.61
CA ASN A 261 -20.35 -28.72 -17.72
C ASN A 261 -21.52 -29.64 -18.07
N ALA A 262 -21.28 -30.94 -18.25
CA ALA A 262 -22.31 -31.90 -18.59
C ALA A 262 -23.43 -31.97 -17.52
N PHE A 263 -23.09 -31.86 -16.24
CA PHE A 263 -24.09 -31.82 -15.17
C PHE A 263 -24.98 -30.58 -15.26
N HIS A 264 -24.39 -29.39 -15.39
CA HIS A 264 -25.15 -28.14 -15.43
C HIS A 264 -25.98 -28.00 -16.72
N SER A 265 -25.38 -28.26 -17.88
CA SER A 265 -26.04 -28.16 -19.18
C SER A 265 -27.13 -29.21 -19.42
N LYS A 266 -26.94 -30.46 -18.97
CA LYS A 266 -27.86 -31.57 -19.29
C LYS A 266 -28.86 -31.90 -18.19
N PHE A 267 -28.64 -31.47 -16.95
CA PHE A 267 -29.49 -31.85 -15.81
C PHE A 267 -30.04 -30.63 -15.07
N LEU A 268 -29.19 -29.75 -14.51
CA LEU A 268 -29.67 -28.67 -13.64
C LEU A 268 -30.42 -27.58 -14.41
N LEU A 269 -29.82 -27.03 -15.48
CA LEU A 269 -30.44 -25.95 -16.26
C LEU A 269 -31.79 -26.39 -16.89
N PRO A 270 -31.91 -27.55 -17.55
CA PRO A 270 -33.19 -27.98 -18.12
C PRO A 270 -34.30 -28.19 -17.08
N GLU A 271 -33.97 -28.71 -15.88
CA GLU A 271 -34.95 -28.89 -14.79
C GLU A 271 -35.42 -27.53 -14.24
N LEU A 272 -34.50 -26.56 -14.09
CA LEU A 272 -34.85 -25.20 -13.67
C LEU A 272 -35.69 -24.47 -14.73
N GLU A 273 -35.33 -24.57 -16.01
CA GLU A 273 -36.09 -23.99 -17.12
C GLU A 273 -37.53 -24.53 -17.15
N LYS A 274 -37.67 -25.86 -17.06
CA LYS A 274 -38.98 -26.51 -17.00
C LYS A 274 -39.79 -26.02 -15.78
N ARG A 275 -39.17 -25.96 -14.60
CA ARG A 275 -39.84 -25.52 -13.38
C ARG A 275 -40.32 -24.07 -13.46
N MET A 276 -39.53 -23.20 -14.08
CA MET A 276 -39.91 -21.80 -14.26
C MET A 276 -41.05 -21.63 -15.29
N GLN A 277 -41.17 -22.52 -16.28
CA GLN A 277 -42.34 -22.56 -17.17
C GLN A 277 -43.62 -23.04 -16.45
N GLU A 278 -43.48 -23.91 -15.46
CA GLU A 278 -44.58 -24.51 -14.69
C GLU A 278 -44.78 -23.84 -13.31
N TRP A 279 -44.20 -22.66 -13.08
CA TRP A 279 -44.10 -22.03 -11.75
C TRP A 279 -45.45 -21.82 -11.07
N GLU A 280 -46.47 -21.40 -11.83
CA GLU A 280 -47.81 -21.16 -11.31
C GLU A 280 -48.45 -22.42 -10.70
N THR A 281 -48.11 -23.60 -11.21
CA THR A 281 -48.64 -24.88 -10.72
C THR A 281 -47.76 -25.50 -9.65
N THR A 282 -46.44 -25.27 -9.71
CA THR A 282 -45.43 -25.91 -8.85
C THR A 282 -44.38 -24.88 -8.39
N PRO A 283 -44.70 -23.95 -7.46
CA PRO A 283 -43.82 -22.85 -7.07
C PRO A 283 -42.77 -23.28 -6.03
N ARG A 284 -41.93 -24.25 -6.40
CA ARG A 284 -40.87 -24.80 -5.55
C ARG A 284 -39.59 -25.02 -6.35
N ILE A 285 -38.43 -24.98 -5.71
CA ILE A 285 -37.12 -25.31 -6.34
C ILE A 285 -36.24 -26.16 -5.44
N GLY A 286 -36.58 -26.26 -4.15
CA GLY A 286 -35.84 -27.05 -3.17
C GLY A 286 -35.78 -28.52 -3.56
N ASP A 287 -36.85 -29.10 -4.10
CA ASP A 287 -36.89 -30.49 -4.59
C ASP A 287 -35.87 -30.78 -5.71
N ILE A 288 -35.73 -29.85 -6.68
CA ILE A 288 -34.74 -29.94 -7.76
C ILE A 288 -33.32 -29.84 -7.18
N LEU A 289 -33.07 -28.83 -6.35
CA LEU A 289 -31.75 -28.60 -5.77
C LEU A 289 -31.37 -29.73 -4.80
N GLN A 290 -32.29 -30.27 -4.01
CA GLN A 290 -32.06 -31.39 -3.10
C GLN A 290 -31.69 -32.68 -3.86
N LYS A 291 -32.38 -32.95 -4.99
CA LYS A 291 -32.07 -34.09 -5.88
C LYS A 291 -30.68 -33.96 -6.50
N LEU A 292 -30.26 -32.73 -6.85
CA LEU A 292 -29.04 -32.48 -7.63
C LEU A 292 -27.82 -32.10 -6.77
N ALA A 293 -28.02 -31.60 -5.54
CA ALA A 293 -26.96 -31.19 -4.62
C ALA A 293 -25.90 -32.27 -4.35
N PRO A 294 -26.23 -33.58 -4.23
CA PRO A 294 -25.20 -34.61 -4.05
C PRO A 294 -24.14 -34.66 -5.16
N PHE A 295 -24.49 -34.28 -6.39
CA PHE A 295 -23.57 -34.28 -7.54
C PHE A 295 -22.55 -33.13 -7.46
N LEU A 296 -22.85 -32.06 -6.71
CA LEU A 296 -21.92 -30.94 -6.50
C LEU A 296 -20.64 -31.35 -5.75
N LYS A 297 -20.59 -32.55 -5.15
CA LYS A 297 -19.36 -33.12 -4.58
C LYS A 297 -18.22 -33.23 -5.59
N MET A 298 -18.51 -33.33 -6.89
CA MET A 298 -17.49 -33.36 -7.95
C MET A 298 -16.63 -32.09 -8.00
N TYR A 299 -17.14 -30.95 -7.50
CA TYR A 299 -16.36 -29.71 -7.41
C TYR A 299 -15.17 -29.84 -6.47
N GLY A 300 -15.22 -30.75 -5.49
CA GLY A 300 -14.08 -31.00 -4.61
C GLY A 300 -12.83 -31.44 -5.35
N GLU A 301 -12.97 -32.16 -6.47
CA GLU A 301 -11.85 -32.54 -7.33
C GLU A 301 -11.28 -31.33 -8.08
N TYR A 302 -12.15 -30.53 -8.70
CA TYR A 302 -11.76 -29.29 -9.40
C TYR A 302 -11.04 -28.31 -8.48
N VAL A 303 -11.65 -28.03 -7.31
CA VAL A 303 -11.12 -27.11 -6.31
C VAL A 303 -9.78 -27.58 -5.75
N LYS A 304 -9.62 -28.89 -5.50
CA LYS A 304 -8.36 -29.45 -4.99
C LYS A 304 -7.19 -29.30 -5.98
N GLY A 305 -7.47 -29.35 -7.29
CA GLY A 305 -6.47 -29.20 -8.34
C GLY A 305 -6.21 -27.75 -8.78
N PHE A 306 -7.06 -26.81 -8.36
CA PHE A 306 -7.11 -25.47 -8.93
C PHE A 306 -5.82 -24.66 -8.78
N ASP A 307 -5.23 -24.62 -7.59
CA ASP A 307 -3.99 -23.86 -7.35
C ASP A 307 -2.87 -24.32 -8.31
N ASN A 308 -2.71 -25.63 -8.46
CA ASN A 308 -1.74 -26.21 -9.38
C ASN A 308 -2.08 -25.94 -10.84
N ALA A 309 -3.37 -25.92 -11.19
CA ALA A 309 -3.84 -25.62 -12.53
C ALA A 309 -3.51 -24.17 -12.94
N VAL A 310 -3.74 -23.20 -12.05
CA VAL A 310 -3.41 -21.78 -12.31
C VAL A 310 -1.91 -21.58 -12.50
N GLU A 311 -1.08 -22.17 -11.63
CA GLU A 311 0.39 -22.10 -11.76
C GLU A 311 0.89 -22.80 -13.04
N LEU A 312 0.24 -23.91 -13.42
CA LEU A 312 0.53 -24.60 -14.66
C LEU A 312 0.15 -23.76 -15.88
N VAL A 313 -1.00 -23.07 -15.88
CA VAL A 313 -1.37 -22.11 -16.95
C VAL A 313 -0.32 -21.02 -17.07
N LYS A 314 0.15 -20.44 -15.95
CA LYS A 314 1.22 -19.44 -15.96
C LYS A 314 2.50 -20.00 -16.58
N THR A 315 2.99 -21.12 -16.06
CA THR A 315 4.20 -21.80 -16.56
C THR A 315 4.11 -22.14 -18.04
N MET A 316 2.96 -22.64 -18.50
CA MET A 316 2.73 -23.01 -19.90
C MET A 316 2.65 -21.77 -20.80
N THR A 317 2.02 -20.69 -20.34
CA THR A 317 1.96 -19.42 -21.08
C THR A 317 3.35 -18.81 -21.26
N GLU A 318 4.23 -18.94 -20.26
CA GLU A 318 5.60 -18.44 -20.32
C GLU A 318 6.52 -19.32 -21.18
N ARG A 319 6.40 -20.66 -21.07
CA ARG A 319 7.37 -21.60 -21.65
C ARG A 319 6.94 -22.25 -22.97
N VAL A 320 5.65 -22.25 -23.29
CA VAL A 320 5.10 -22.97 -24.46
C VAL A 320 4.41 -21.97 -25.41
N PRO A 321 5.11 -21.49 -26.46
CA PRO A 321 4.58 -20.46 -27.37
C PRO A 321 3.25 -20.82 -28.03
N GLN A 322 3.06 -22.10 -28.40
CA GLN A 322 1.82 -22.58 -29.02
C GLN A 322 0.64 -22.50 -28.04
N PHE A 323 0.86 -22.87 -26.77
CA PHE A 323 -0.15 -22.75 -25.72
C PHE A 323 -0.56 -21.28 -25.53
N LYS A 324 0.43 -20.37 -25.44
CA LYS A 324 0.21 -18.92 -25.37
C LYS A 324 -0.58 -18.40 -26.58
N SER A 325 -0.19 -18.79 -27.80
CA SER A 325 -0.86 -18.34 -29.02
C SER A 325 -2.33 -18.74 -29.06
N VAL A 326 -2.65 -20.00 -28.73
CA VAL A 326 -4.03 -20.50 -28.74
C VAL A 326 -4.87 -19.80 -27.67
N THR A 327 -4.34 -19.67 -26.45
CA THR A 327 -5.06 -18.98 -25.36
C THR A 327 -5.32 -17.51 -25.68
N GLU A 328 -4.33 -16.78 -26.21
CA GLU A 328 -4.50 -15.38 -26.63
C GLU A 328 -5.49 -15.22 -27.79
N GLU A 329 -5.48 -16.14 -28.76
CA GLU A 329 -6.46 -16.12 -29.87
C GLU A 329 -7.89 -16.26 -29.33
N ILE A 330 -8.11 -17.19 -28.40
CA ILE A 330 -9.43 -17.39 -27.78
C ILE A 330 -9.82 -16.17 -26.94
N GLN A 331 -8.90 -15.63 -26.13
CA GLN A 331 -9.16 -14.46 -25.27
C GLN A 331 -9.52 -13.19 -26.05
N LYS A 332 -9.07 -13.06 -27.31
CA LYS A 332 -9.45 -11.94 -28.21
C LYS A 332 -10.90 -12.04 -28.70
N GLN A 333 -11.55 -13.20 -28.59
CA GLN A 333 -12.92 -13.37 -29.04
C GLN A 333 -13.91 -12.66 -28.12
N LYS A 334 -14.99 -12.14 -28.69
CA LYS A 334 -16.04 -11.41 -27.94
C LYS A 334 -16.65 -12.25 -26.81
N ILE A 335 -16.72 -13.57 -26.99
CA ILE A 335 -17.26 -14.51 -25.99
C ILE A 335 -16.48 -14.49 -24.66
N CYS A 336 -15.18 -14.19 -24.69
CA CYS A 336 -14.33 -14.09 -23.50
C CYS A 336 -14.51 -12.78 -22.73
N GLY A 337 -15.21 -11.77 -23.28
CA GLY A 337 -15.48 -10.52 -22.57
C GLY A 337 -14.24 -9.76 -22.09
N SER A 338 -13.10 -9.89 -22.79
CA SER A 338 -11.80 -9.34 -22.38
C SER A 338 -11.21 -9.94 -21.09
N LEU A 339 -11.71 -11.10 -20.64
CA LEU A 339 -11.17 -11.85 -19.51
C LEU A 339 -10.15 -12.90 -19.97
N THR A 340 -9.21 -13.25 -19.09
CA THR A 340 -8.21 -14.30 -19.37
C THR A 340 -8.75 -15.69 -19.08
N LEU A 341 -8.07 -16.74 -19.54
CA LEU A 341 -8.41 -18.13 -19.21
C LEU A 341 -8.50 -18.34 -17.68
N GLN A 342 -7.55 -17.79 -16.92
CA GLN A 342 -7.56 -17.91 -15.46
C GLN A 342 -8.81 -17.29 -14.83
N HIS A 343 -9.34 -16.19 -15.39
CA HIS A 343 -10.58 -15.58 -14.92
C HIS A 343 -11.77 -16.53 -15.10
N HIS A 344 -11.89 -17.13 -16.28
CA HIS A 344 -12.97 -18.09 -16.53
C HIS A 344 -12.83 -19.33 -15.66
N MET A 345 -11.61 -19.83 -15.44
CA MET A 345 -11.38 -21.01 -14.60
C MET A 345 -11.84 -20.83 -13.13
N LEU A 346 -12.00 -19.59 -12.65
CA LEU A 346 -12.53 -19.30 -11.32
C LEU A 346 -14.04 -19.52 -11.22
N GLU A 347 -14.77 -19.37 -12.31
CA GLU A 347 -16.25 -19.35 -12.30
C GLU A 347 -16.88 -20.59 -11.63
N PRO A 348 -16.38 -21.83 -11.85
CA PRO A 348 -16.88 -23.00 -11.13
C PRO A 348 -16.73 -22.90 -9.61
N ILE A 349 -15.62 -22.35 -9.12
CA ILE A 349 -15.36 -22.20 -7.69
C ILE A 349 -16.36 -21.21 -7.07
N GLN A 350 -16.67 -20.12 -7.78
CA GLN A 350 -17.60 -19.09 -7.27
C GLN A 350 -19.07 -19.52 -7.33
N ARG A 351 -19.43 -20.49 -8.18
CA ARG A 351 -20.82 -20.94 -8.31
C ARG A 351 -21.33 -21.62 -7.05
N ILE A 352 -20.50 -22.39 -6.35
CA ILE A 352 -20.92 -23.13 -5.14
C ILE A 352 -21.36 -22.18 -4.00
N PRO A 353 -20.59 -21.16 -3.61
CA PRO A 353 -21.03 -20.13 -2.66
C PRO A 353 -22.32 -19.42 -3.09
N ARG A 354 -22.49 -19.20 -4.41
CA ARG A 354 -23.67 -18.52 -4.92
C ARG A 354 -24.94 -19.32 -4.69
N TYR A 355 -24.90 -20.66 -4.84
CA TYR A 355 -26.05 -21.50 -4.48
C TYR A 355 -26.37 -21.44 -2.99
N GLU A 356 -25.35 -21.45 -2.12
CA GLU A 356 -25.54 -21.32 -0.68
C GLU A 356 -26.26 -20.01 -0.32
N MET A 357 -25.83 -18.90 -0.93
CA MET A 357 -26.41 -17.58 -0.68
C MET A 357 -27.85 -17.49 -1.18
N LEU A 358 -28.13 -17.94 -2.41
CA LEU A 358 -29.48 -17.94 -2.98
C LEU A 358 -30.44 -18.82 -2.18
N LEU A 359 -30.01 -20.00 -1.74
CA LEU A 359 -30.83 -20.88 -0.89
C LEU A 359 -31.08 -20.30 0.51
N LYS A 360 -30.08 -19.62 1.11
CA LYS A 360 -30.26 -18.91 2.38
C LYS A 360 -31.31 -17.82 2.26
N ASP A 361 -31.32 -17.05 1.18
CA ASP A 361 -32.36 -16.03 0.97
C ASP A 361 -33.71 -16.67 0.66
N TYR A 362 -33.75 -17.72 -0.18
CA TYR A 362 -34.96 -18.47 -0.50
C TYR A 362 -35.65 -19.02 0.77
N LEU A 363 -34.89 -19.66 1.66
CA LEU A 363 -35.39 -20.17 2.94
C LEU A 363 -35.91 -19.09 3.89
N LYS A 364 -35.35 -17.87 3.85
CA LYS A 364 -35.86 -16.74 4.64
C LYS A 364 -37.23 -16.26 4.16
N LYS A 365 -37.60 -16.51 2.91
CA LYS A 365 -38.89 -16.09 2.32
C LYS A 365 -39.93 -17.21 2.29
N LEU A 366 -39.50 -18.47 2.37
CA LEU A 366 -40.39 -19.63 2.46
C LEU A 366 -41.11 -19.67 3.82
N SER A 367 -42.40 -19.97 3.80
CA SER A 367 -43.13 -20.35 5.02
C SER A 367 -42.57 -21.66 5.58
N PRO A 368 -42.42 -21.82 6.90
CA PRO A 368 -42.08 -23.10 7.52
C PRO A 368 -43.05 -24.24 7.18
N ASP A 369 -44.31 -23.92 6.87
CA ASP A 369 -45.34 -24.88 6.46
C ASP A 369 -45.28 -25.24 4.96
N SER A 370 -44.38 -24.61 4.20
CA SER A 370 -44.22 -24.90 2.78
C SER A 370 -43.67 -26.31 2.58
N PRO A 371 -44.23 -27.10 1.64
CA PRO A 371 -43.66 -28.40 1.30
C PRO A 371 -42.20 -28.31 0.82
N ASP A 372 -41.78 -27.15 0.28
CA ASP A 372 -40.42 -26.94 -0.21
C ASP A 372 -39.40 -26.60 0.89
N TRP A 373 -39.85 -26.27 2.10
CA TRP A 373 -38.97 -25.81 3.18
C TRP A 373 -37.95 -26.87 3.59
N ASN A 374 -38.41 -28.12 3.74
CA ASN A 374 -37.54 -29.25 4.10
C ASN A 374 -36.55 -29.60 2.98
N ASP A 375 -37.00 -29.54 1.73
CA ASP A 375 -36.14 -29.85 0.58
C ASP A 375 -35.06 -28.77 0.39
N ALA A 376 -35.45 -27.49 0.47
CA ALA A 376 -34.52 -26.36 0.40
C ALA A 376 -33.53 -26.37 1.57
N LYS A 377 -33.97 -26.69 2.79
CA LYS A 377 -33.09 -26.79 3.97
C LYS A 377 -32.06 -27.90 3.82
N LYS A 378 -32.50 -29.09 3.42
CA LYS A 378 -31.61 -30.24 3.20
C LYS A 378 -30.63 -29.98 2.05
N SER A 379 -31.08 -29.31 0.99
CA SER A 379 -30.20 -28.85 -0.09
C SER A 379 -29.12 -27.90 0.43
N LEU A 380 -29.49 -26.91 1.26
CA LEU A 380 -28.54 -25.96 1.85
C LEU A 380 -27.49 -26.65 2.72
N GLU A 381 -27.86 -27.66 3.52
CA GLU A 381 -26.91 -28.44 4.33
C GLU A 381 -25.84 -29.14 3.47
N ILE A 382 -26.26 -29.76 2.36
CA ILE A 382 -25.36 -30.44 1.43
C ILE A 382 -24.43 -29.44 0.74
N ILE A 383 -24.99 -28.32 0.25
CA ILE A 383 -24.23 -27.28 -0.46
C ILE A 383 -23.27 -26.57 0.48
N SER A 384 -23.68 -26.23 1.69
CA SER A 384 -22.82 -25.60 2.70
C SER A 384 -21.66 -26.51 3.09
N THR A 385 -21.89 -27.83 3.17
CA THR A 385 -20.79 -28.79 3.38
C THR A 385 -19.78 -28.75 2.23
N ALA A 386 -20.24 -28.74 0.98
CA ALA A 386 -19.36 -28.64 -0.20
C ALA A 386 -18.62 -27.28 -0.28
N ALA A 387 -19.33 -26.19 0.06
CA ALA A 387 -18.77 -24.84 0.15
C ALA A 387 -17.71 -24.74 1.26
N SER A 388 -17.93 -25.39 2.41
CA SER A 388 -17.01 -25.33 3.55
C SER A 388 -15.64 -25.95 3.26
N HIS A 389 -15.59 -27.03 2.47
CA HIS A 389 -14.34 -27.59 1.94
C HIS A 389 -13.67 -26.66 0.90
N SER A 390 -14.44 -25.73 0.32
CA SER A 390 -13.99 -24.76 -0.67
C SER A 390 -13.56 -23.43 -0.04
N ASN A 391 -13.76 -23.21 1.26
CA ASN A 391 -13.54 -21.92 1.93
C ASN A 391 -12.13 -21.33 1.74
N SER A 392 -11.08 -22.14 1.70
CA SER A 392 -9.73 -21.63 1.40
C SER A 392 -9.61 -21.15 -0.05
N ALA A 393 -10.22 -21.86 -1.00
CA ALA A 393 -10.29 -21.43 -2.39
C ALA A 393 -11.16 -20.19 -2.56
N ILE A 394 -12.24 -20.07 -1.79
CA ILE A 394 -13.11 -18.87 -1.76
C ILE A 394 -12.35 -17.65 -1.22
N ARG A 395 -11.60 -17.79 -0.12
CA ARG A 395 -10.76 -16.68 0.38
C ARG A 395 -9.69 -16.27 -0.61
N LYS A 396 -9.00 -17.25 -1.21
CA LYS A 396 -8.04 -17.00 -2.29
C LYS A 396 -8.70 -16.31 -3.49
N MET A 397 -9.95 -16.66 -3.79
CA MET A 397 -10.75 -16.07 -4.87
C MET A 397 -11.17 -14.63 -4.56
N GLU A 398 -11.61 -14.32 -3.34
CA GLU A 398 -11.92 -12.95 -2.91
C GLU A 398 -10.66 -12.07 -2.99
N ASN A 399 -9.53 -12.60 -2.52
CA ASN A 399 -8.24 -11.95 -2.65
C ASN A 399 -7.86 -11.72 -4.13
N LEU A 400 -7.92 -12.76 -4.97
CA LEU A 400 -7.59 -12.65 -6.39
C LEU A 400 -8.51 -11.66 -7.13
N LYS A 401 -9.81 -11.66 -6.84
CA LYS A 401 -10.76 -10.66 -7.38
C LYS A 401 -10.32 -9.25 -7.00
N LYS A 402 -9.98 -9.02 -5.74
CA LYS A 402 -9.49 -7.72 -5.27
C LYS A 402 -8.18 -7.31 -5.94
N LEU A 403 -7.23 -8.24 -6.13
CA LEU A 403 -6.00 -7.98 -6.86
C LEU A 403 -6.26 -7.56 -8.31
N LEU A 404 -7.22 -8.18 -8.97
CA LEU A 404 -7.61 -7.86 -10.35
C LEU A 404 -8.28 -6.48 -10.46
N GLU A 405 -9.16 -6.13 -9.51
CA GLU A 405 -9.75 -4.79 -9.42
C GLU A 405 -8.65 -3.73 -9.29
N ILE A 406 -7.66 -3.96 -8.43
CA ILE A 406 -6.52 -3.04 -8.28
C ILE A 406 -5.68 -3.02 -9.54
N TYR A 407 -5.42 -4.17 -10.18
CA TYR A 407 -4.65 -4.26 -11.41
C TYR A 407 -5.27 -3.39 -12.53
N GLU A 408 -6.60 -3.44 -12.65
CA GLU A 408 -7.35 -2.58 -13.55
C GLU A 408 -7.29 -1.10 -13.12
N MET A 409 -7.38 -0.79 -11.83
CA MET A 409 -7.22 0.57 -11.31
C MET A 409 -5.82 1.15 -11.60
N LEU A 410 -4.79 0.31 -11.62
CA LEU A 410 -3.39 0.66 -11.92
C LEU A 410 -3.07 0.74 -13.42
N GLY A 411 -4.06 0.50 -14.30
CA GLY A 411 -3.88 0.60 -15.75
C GLY A 411 -3.21 -0.61 -16.40
N GLU A 412 -3.24 -1.78 -15.77
CA GLU A 412 -2.70 -3.04 -16.29
C GLU A 412 -1.17 -3.08 -16.47
N GLU A 413 -0.45 -2.07 -15.97
CA GLU A 413 1.00 -1.94 -16.14
C GLU A 413 1.81 -2.74 -15.11
N GLU A 414 1.24 -3.05 -13.95
CA GLU A 414 1.96 -3.58 -12.78
C GLU A 414 1.56 -5.02 -12.44
N ASP A 415 2.51 -5.97 -12.46
CA ASP A 415 2.25 -7.37 -12.15
C ASP A 415 2.04 -7.61 -10.63
N ILE A 416 0.84 -7.26 -10.16
CA ILE A 416 0.40 -7.47 -8.77
C ILE A 416 -0.45 -8.74 -8.61
N VAL A 417 -0.83 -9.39 -9.71
CA VAL A 417 -1.78 -10.51 -9.74
C VAL A 417 -1.04 -11.81 -9.46
N ASN A 418 -0.58 -11.95 -8.22
CA ASN A 418 0.03 -13.16 -7.69
C ASN A 418 -0.83 -13.71 -6.56
N PRO A 419 -1.20 -15.00 -6.55
CA PRO A 419 -1.95 -15.62 -5.45
C PRO A 419 -1.32 -15.44 -4.06
N SER A 420 -0.02 -15.15 -3.96
CA SER A 420 0.66 -14.85 -2.70
C SER A 420 0.51 -13.41 -2.21
N ASN A 421 0.08 -12.47 -3.06
CA ASN A 421 -0.11 -11.08 -2.69
C ASN A 421 -1.47 -10.96 -1.98
N GLU A 422 -1.49 -10.34 -0.81
CA GLU A 422 -2.73 -10.06 -0.08
C GLU A 422 -2.80 -8.57 0.22
N LEU A 423 -3.93 -7.94 -0.11
CA LEU A 423 -4.16 -6.54 0.22
C LEU A 423 -4.44 -6.41 1.73
N ILE A 424 -3.67 -5.57 2.40
CA ILE A 424 -3.78 -5.33 3.84
C ILE A 424 -4.55 -4.04 4.13
N LYS A 425 -4.19 -2.93 3.46
CA LYS A 425 -4.86 -1.64 3.61
C LYS A 425 -4.69 -0.81 2.34
N GLU A 426 -5.72 -0.03 2.01
CA GLU A 426 -5.67 0.96 0.93
C GLU A 426 -6.25 2.29 1.41
N GLY A 427 -5.82 3.41 0.84
CA GLY A 427 -6.37 4.71 1.21
C GLY A 427 -5.60 5.91 0.69
N GLN A 428 -6.21 7.08 0.86
CA GLN A 428 -5.63 8.37 0.52
C GLN A 428 -4.58 8.78 1.56
N ILE A 429 -3.52 9.46 1.11
CA ILE A 429 -2.50 10.02 2.00
C ILE A 429 -1.87 11.26 1.39
N LEU A 430 -1.36 12.17 2.22
CA LEU A 430 -0.57 13.30 1.75
C LEU A 430 0.92 12.96 1.82
N LYS A 431 1.65 13.22 0.73
CA LYS A 431 3.10 13.07 0.69
C LYS A 431 3.78 14.42 0.80
N LEU A 432 4.56 14.59 1.85
CA LEU A 432 5.32 15.81 2.10
C LEU A 432 6.61 15.80 1.28
N ALA A 433 6.90 16.92 0.63
CA ALA A 433 8.14 17.05 -0.12
C ALA A 433 9.29 17.46 0.81
N ALA A 434 10.47 16.87 0.59
CA ALA A 434 11.63 17.10 1.46
C ALA A 434 12.27 18.50 1.28
N ARG A 435 12.00 19.19 0.16
CA ARG A 435 12.69 20.43 -0.23
C ARG A 435 11.82 21.69 -0.19
N ASN A 436 10.51 21.52 -0.14
CA ASN A 436 9.52 22.58 -0.14
C ASN A 436 8.37 22.10 0.74
N THR A 437 7.72 23.02 1.45
CA THR A 437 6.58 22.76 2.33
C THR A 437 5.31 22.40 1.56
N SER A 438 5.41 21.74 0.40
CA SER A 438 4.26 21.30 -0.39
C SER A 438 3.84 19.88 0.01
N ALA A 439 2.56 19.72 0.32
CA ALA A 439 1.90 18.42 0.42
C ALA A 439 1.30 18.01 -0.94
N GLN A 440 1.34 16.73 -1.28
CA GLN A 440 0.78 16.20 -2.52
C GLN A 440 -0.16 15.03 -2.23
N GLU A 441 -1.39 15.05 -2.76
CA GLU A 441 -2.34 13.94 -2.62
C GLU A 441 -1.91 12.69 -3.35
N ARG A 442 -1.95 11.56 -2.65
CA ARG A 442 -1.49 10.25 -3.11
C ARG A 442 -2.44 9.18 -2.62
N TYR A 443 -2.27 7.98 -3.18
CA TYR A 443 -3.02 6.80 -2.78
C TYR A 443 -2.03 5.67 -2.51
N LEU A 444 -2.26 4.92 -1.45
CA LEU A 444 -1.43 3.79 -1.06
C LEU A 444 -2.20 2.49 -1.22
N PHE A 445 -1.54 1.47 -1.76
CA PHE A 445 -1.96 0.07 -1.63
C PHE A 445 -0.87 -0.68 -0.86
N LEU A 446 -1.18 -1.06 0.38
CA LEU A 446 -0.32 -1.89 1.19
C LEU A 446 -0.68 -3.36 0.98
N PHE A 447 0.25 -4.11 0.41
CA PHE A 447 0.20 -5.56 0.33
C PHE A 447 1.11 -6.19 1.38
N ASN A 448 0.90 -7.49 1.62
CA ASN A 448 1.71 -8.28 2.55
C ASN A 448 3.22 -8.38 2.22
N ASN A 449 3.68 -7.92 1.05
CA ASN A 449 5.08 -7.95 0.61
C ASN A 449 5.59 -6.62 0.00
N MET A 450 4.71 -5.66 -0.28
CA MET A 450 5.08 -4.37 -0.86
C MET A 450 4.08 -3.27 -0.54
N LEU A 451 4.54 -2.02 -0.57
CA LEU A 451 3.71 -0.83 -0.55
C LEU A 451 3.78 -0.15 -1.93
N LEU A 452 2.64 0.03 -2.58
CA LEU A 452 2.53 0.82 -3.79
C LEU A 452 2.13 2.25 -3.45
N TYR A 453 2.95 3.20 -3.91
CA TYR A 453 2.71 4.62 -3.79
C TYR A 453 2.26 5.17 -5.15
N CYS A 454 1.01 5.62 -5.20
CA CYS A 454 0.31 5.93 -6.42
C CYS A 454 -0.09 7.41 -6.53
N VAL A 455 -0.17 7.89 -7.77
CA VAL A 455 -0.73 9.20 -8.11
C VAL A 455 -2.10 9.01 -8.76
N PRO A 456 -3.14 9.73 -8.31
CA PRO A 456 -4.43 9.74 -8.98
C PRO A 456 -4.29 10.22 -10.42
N ARG A 457 -4.91 9.51 -11.36
CA ARG A 457 -5.01 9.88 -12.77
C ARG A 457 -6.45 10.25 -13.07
N PHE A 458 -6.65 11.37 -13.75
CA PHE A 458 -7.98 11.72 -14.24
C PHE A 458 -8.45 10.62 -15.20
N SER A 459 -9.61 10.05 -14.90
CA SER A 459 -10.31 9.10 -15.74
C SER A 459 -11.77 9.53 -15.79
N LEU A 460 -12.37 9.48 -16.98
CA LEU A 460 -13.81 9.68 -17.13
C LEU A 460 -14.60 8.59 -16.44
N VAL A 461 -13.94 7.47 -16.07
CA VAL A 461 -14.63 6.38 -15.42
C VAL A 461 -13.78 5.64 -14.39
N GLY A 462 -14.33 5.56 -13.18
CA GLY A 462 -13.67 5.02 -12.01
C GLY A 462 -12.41 5.80 -11.60
N SER A 463 -11.91 5.50 -10.42
CA SER A 463 -10.60 6.00 -9.98
C SER A 463 -9.50 5.20 -10.68
N LYS A 464 -8.60 5.90 -11.37
CA LYS A 464 -7.40 5.30 -11.97
C LYS A 464 -6.15 5.87 -11.30
N PHE A 465 -5.12 5.06 -11.20
CA PHE A 465 -3.89 5.40 -10.50
C PHE A 465 -2.69 5.01 -11.33
N THR A 466 -1.60 5.76 -11.19
CA THR A 466 -0.29 5.40 -11.75
C THR A 466 0.68 5.17 -10.60
N VAL A 467 1.35 4.01 -10.59
CA VAL A 467 2.37 3.71 -9.59
C VAL A 467 3.57 4.63 -9.82
N ARG A 468 3.94 5.39 -8.79
CA ARG A 468 5.15 6.23 -8.81
C ARG A 468 6.33 5.54 -8.16
N THR A 469 6.08 4.69 -7.18
CA THR A 469 7.11 3.97 -6.45
C THR A 469 6.52 2.71 -5.85
N ARG A 470 7.24 1.61 -5.99
CA ARG A 470 7.05 0.39 -5.22
C ARG A 470 8.11 0.34 -4.12
N VAL A 471 7.68 0.10 -2.90
CA VAL A 471 8.57 -0.03 -1.74
C VAL A 471 8.43 -1.44 -1.19
N GLY A 472 9.50 -2.23 -1.19
CA GLY A 472 9.48 -3.57 -0.59
C GLY A 472 9.30 -3.50 0.93
N ILE A 473 8.57 -4.46 1.51
CA ILE A 473 8.44 -4.59 2.97
C ILE A 473 9.78 -5.01 3.60
N ASP A 474 10.60 -5.74 2.86
CA ASP A 474 11.94 -6.18 3.27
C ASP A 474 12.84 -4.98 3.62
N GLY A 475 13.23 -4.87 4.89
CA GLY A 475 14.05 -3.76 5.40
C GLY A 475 13.31 -2.42 5.48
N MET A 476 11.99 -2.41 5.34
CA MET A 476 11.17 -1.22 5.58
C MET A 476 11.24 -0.83 7.05
N LYS A 477 11.41 0.47 7.30
CA LYS A 477 11.37 1.06 8.65
C LYS A 477 10.31 2.14 8.71
N ILE A 478 9.60 2.19 9.82
CA ILE A 478 8.59 3.20 10.09
C ILE A 478 9.10 4.05 11.24
N VAL A 479 9.04 5.38 11.09
CA VAL A 479 9.41 6.32 12.13
C VAL A 479 8.31 7.35 12.24
N GLU A 480 7.74 7.50 13.42
CA GLU A 480 6.83 8.61 13.68
C GLU A 480 7.59 9.93 13.63
N THR A 481 7.03 10.91 12.92
CA THR A 481 7.64 12.22 12.76
C THR A 481 6.71 13.28 13.31
N HIS A 482 7.30 14.35 13.83
CA HIS A 482 6.56 15.53 14.25
C HIS A 482 6.90 16.69 13.31
N ASN A 483 5.87 17.30 12.75
CA ASN A 483 5.98 18.48 11.91
C ASN A 483 5.00 19.54 12.44
N GLU A 484 5.51 20.73 12.75
CA GLU A 484 4.72 21.83 13.31
C GLU A 484 3.62 22.32 12.33
N GLU A 485 3.88 22.26 11.03
CA GLU A 485 2.94 22.69 9.98
C GLU A 485 1.95 21.59 9.58
N TYR A 486 2.33 20.32 9.76
CA TYR A 486 1.57 19.16 9.28
C TYR A 486 1.42 18.13 10.41
N PRO A 487 0.25 18.04 11.07
CA PRO A 487 0.03 17.06 12.12
C PRO A 487 -0.04 15.63 11.54
N HIS A 488 0.04 14.63 12.41
CA HIS A 488 -0.16 13.21 12.08
C HIS A 488 0.81 12.65 11.03
N THR A 489 2.06 13.13 11.06
CA THR A 489 3.10 12.70 10.13
C THR A 489 3.83 11.44 10.58
N PHE A 490 4.29 10.67 9.59
CA PHE A 490 5.19 9.55 9.79
C PHE A 490 6.03 9.32 8.53
N GLN A 491 7.16 8.67 8.70
CA GLN A 491 8.13 8.39 7.65
C GLN A 491 8.23 6.88 7.42
N ILE A 492 8.15 6.48 6.16
CA ILE A 492 8.44 5.11 5.71
C ILE A 492 9.75 5.12 4.95
N SER A 493 10.72 4.30 5.38
CA SER A 493 12.02 4.15 4.75
C SER A 493 12.24 2.71 4.28
N GLY A 494 12.00 2.43 3.00
CA GLY A 494 12.33 1.15 2.37
C GLY A 494 13.68 1.15 1.66
N LYS A 495 13.95 0.10 0.88
CA LYS A 495 15.20 0.00 0.10
C LYS A 495 15.21 1.00 -1.06
N GLU A 496 14.06 1.23 -1.67
CA GLU A 496 13.90 1.99 -2.91
C GLU A 496 13.70 3.49 -2.67
N ARG A 497 12.93 3.85 -1.64
CA ARG A 497 12.59 5.25 -1.31
C ARG A 497 12.34 5.43 0.18
N THR A 498 12.57 6.66 0.64
CA THR A 498 12.02 7.19 1.89
C THR A 498 10.89 8.16 1.55
N LEU A 499 9.74 8.00 2.19
CA LEU A 499 8.52 8.78 2.00
C LEU A 499 8.11 9.42 3.34
N GLU A 500 7.94 10.73 3.34
CA GLU A 500 7.32 11.47 4.46
C GLU A 500 5.83 11.62 4.14
N LEU A 501 4.98 11.10 5.03
CA LEU A 501 3.56 10.94 4.81
C LEU A 501 2.76 11.60 5.94
N GLN A 502 1.58 12.11 5.60
CA GLN A 502 0.63 12.71 6.52
C GLN A 502 -0.72 12.00 6.36
N ALA A 503 -1.23 11.45 7.46
CA ALA A 503 -2.56 10.86 7.52
C ALA A 503 -3.66 11.92 7.70
N SER A 504 -4.91 11.52 7.44
CA SER A 504 -6.07 12.42 7.56
C SER A 504 -6.44 12.76 9.01
N SER A 505 -6.09 11.89 9.96
CA SER A 505 -6.36 12.03 11.39
C SER A 505 -5.33 11.25 12.21
N GLU A 506 -5.33 11.44 13.53
CA GLU A 506 -4.51 10.63 14.44
C GLU A 506 -4.88 9.15 14.38
N GLN A 507 -6.17 8.83 14.36
CA GLN A 507 -6.64 7.45 14.21
C GLN A 507 -6.16 6.83 12.89
N ASP A 508 -6.28 7.55 11.77
CA ASP A 508 -5.83 7.06 10.46
C ASP A 508 -4.30 6.84 10.44
N LYS A 509 -3.52 7.74 11.10
CA LYS A 509 -2.07 7.54 11.30
C LYS A 509 -1.80 6.25 12.07
N GLU A 510 -2.47 6.03 13.20
CA GLU A 510 -2.31 4.84 14.02
C GLU A 510 -2.67 3.57 13.24
N GLU A 511 -3.76 3.58 12.47
CA GLU A 511 -4.17 2.46 11.61
C GLU A 511 -3.13 2.16 10.52
N TRP A 512 -2.57 3.18 9.87
CA TRP A 512 -1.51 3.00 8.87
C TRP A 512 -0.24 2.44 9.48
N ILE A 513 0.23 3.02 10.59
CA ILE A 513 1.43 2.55 11.29
C ILE A 513 1.23 1.11 11.75
N LYS A 514 0.09 0.79 12.35
CA LYS A 514 -0.25 -0.57 12.78
C LYS A 514 -0.24 -1.55 11.62
N ALA A 515 -0.94 -1.26 10.52
CA ALA A 515 -1.00 -2.14 9.36
C ALA A 515 0.39 -2.36 8.72
N LEU A 516 1.21 -1.32 8.64
CA LEU A 516 2.58 -1.41 8.13
C LEU A 516 3.48 -2.23 9.08
N GLN A 517 3.41 -1.99 10.39
CA GLN A 517 4.19 -2.72 11.39
C GLN A 517 3.81 -4.20 11.42
N GLU A 518 2.52 -4.53 11.42
CA GLU A 518 2.03 -5.90 11.35
C GLU A 518 2.47 -6.59 10.05
N SER A 519 2.49 -5.87 8.92
CA SER A 519 2.99 -6.39 7.64
C SER A 519 4.50 -6.68 7.68
N ILE A 520 5.29 -5.78 8.27
CA ILE A 520 6.74 -5.96 8.48
C ILE A 520 7.00 -7.15 9.40
N ASP A 521 6.29 -7.24 10.52
CA ASP A 521 6.44 -8.32 11.49
C ASP A 521 6.03 -9.66 10.89
N ALA A 522 4.91 -9.73 10.16
CA ALA A 522 4.48 -10.94 9.46
C ALA A 522 5.45 -11.33 8.32
N PHE A 523 6.06 -10.37 7.64
CA PHE A 523 7.11 -10.61 6.66
C PHE A 523 8.38 -11.16 7.32
N HIS A 524 8.81 -10.58 8.45
CA HIS A 524 9.93 -11.07 9.24
C HIS A 524 9.66 -12.47 9.80
N GLN A 525 8.48 -12.75 10.36
CA GLN A 525 8.13 -14.09 10.86
C GLN A 525 8.16 -15.15 9.74
N ARG A 526 7.64 -14.83 8.55
CA ARG A 526 7.73 -15.72 7.36
C ARG A 526 9.18 -15.93 6.89
N HIS A 527 10.03 -14.92 6.99
CA HIS A 527 11.45 -15.03 6.65
C HIS A 527 12.31 -15.63 7.76
N GLU A 528 11.96 -15.47 9.03
CA GLU A 528 12.62 -16.07 10.19
C GLU A 528 12.29 -17.54 10.28
N THR A 529 11.06 -17.97 9.99
CA THR A 529 10.76 -19.40 9.87
C THR A 529 11.60 -20.06 8.76
N PHE A 530 11.97 -19.32 7.72
CA PHE A 530 12.92 -19.75 6.69
C PHE A 530 14.39 -19.63 7.13
N ARG A 531 14.80 -18.54 7.79
CA ARG A 531 16.18 -18.29 8.27
C ARG A 531 16.57 -19.15 9.48
N ASN A 532 15.64 -19.44 10.37
CA ASN A 532 15.85 -20.33 11.52
C ASN A 532 16.04 -21.79 11.06
N ALA A 533 15.64 -22.12 9.83
CA ALA A 533 16.04 -23.36 9.18
C ALA A 533 17.49 -23.31 8.62
N ILE A 534 18.16 -22.15 8.58
CA ILE A 534 19.44 -21.90 7.86
C ILE A 534 20.45 -21.03 8.66
N ALA A 535 20.53 -21.13 9.99
CA ALA A 535 21.58 -20.48 10.84
C ALA A 535 21.40 -18.96 11.10
N LYS A 536 21.25 -18.55 12.37
CA LYS A 536 22.29 -18.06 13.32
C LYS A 536 23.20 -16.94 12.76
N GLU A 537 22.83 -15.67 12.98
CA GLU A 537 23.63 -14.62 13.69
C GLU A 537 23.07 -13.19 13.49
N ASN A 538 22.57 -12.62 14.59
CA ASN A 538 22.72 -11.25 15.11
C ASN A 538 22.69 -10.04 14.15
N ASP A 539 21.55 -9.32 14.13
CA ASP A 539 21.43 -7.95 13.61
C ASP A 539 21.49 -6.92 14.77
N ILE A 540 22.38 -5.93 14.62
CA ILE A 540 22.41 -4.68 15.42
C ILE A 540 21.91 -3.53 14.50
N PRO A 541 21.03 -2.62 14.95
CA PRO A 541 20.47 -1.58 14.08
C PRO A 541 21.40 -0.38 13.82
N LEU A 542 21.26 0.21 12.62
CA LEU A 542 21.15 1.66 12.35
C LEU A 542 22.38 2.45 11.83
N GLU A 543 22.75 2.21 10.57
CA GLU A 543 23.25 3.17 9.55
C GLU A 543 23.19 2.40 8.21
N VAL A 544 23.14 3.07 7.04
CA VAL A 544 23.31 2.31 5.78
C VAL A 544 24.72 1.74 5.84
N SER A 545 24.85 0.43 6.01
CA SER A 545 26.18 -0.18 6.12
C SER A 545 26.97 0.21 4.87
N THR A 546 28.29 0.36 4.99
CA THR A 546 29.13 0.69 3.84
C THR A 546 28.91 -0.28 2.66
N ALA A 547 28.43 -1.51 2.92
CA ALA A 547 28.08 -2.52 1.94
C ALA A 547 26.73 -2.30 1.22
N GLU A 548 25.84 -1.50 1.79
CA GLU A 548 24.52 -1.13 1.22
C GLU A 548 24.53 0.24 0.53
N LEU A 549 25.63 0.97 0.63
CA LEU A 549 25.75 2.30 0.08
C LEU A 549 25.54 2.28 -1.45
N GLY A 550 24.55 3.06 -1.93
CA GLY A 550 24.16 3.08 -3.35
C GLY A 550 23.20 1.97 -3.77
N LYS A 551 23.00 0.93 -2.95
CA LYS A 551 21.98 -0.12 -3.14
C LYS A 551 20.62 0.27 -2.58
N ARG A 552 20.61 1.14 -1.57
CA ARG A 552 19.39 1.66 -0.92
C ARG A 552 19.39 3.18 -0.85
N ALA A 553 18.20 3.78 -0.98
CA ALA A 553 18.01 5.22 -0.82
C ALA A 553 18.23 5.65 0.64
N PRO A 554 19.03 6.71 0.92
CA PRO A 554 19.28 7.17 2.28
C PRO A 554 18.16 8.07 2.82
N ARG A 555 18.11 8.23 4.15
CA ARG A 555 17.38 9.34 4.81
C ARG A 555 18.13 10.65 4.56
N TRP A 556 17.43 11.68 4.12
CA TRP A 556 18.04 12.99 3.89
C TRP A 556 18.05 13.83 5.16
N ILE A 557 19.19 14.45 5.46
CA ILE A 557 19.33 15.38 6.57
C ILE A 557 18.85 16.76 6.11
N ARG A 558 17.97 17.41 6.88
CA ARG A 558 17.40 18.72 6.53
C ARG A 558 18.48 19.80 6.61
N ASP A 559 18.35 20.84 5.78
CA ASP A 559 19.36 21.92 5.70
C ASP A 559 19.53 22.71 7.01
N ASN A 560 18.49 22.78 7.84
CA ASN A 560 18.50 23.43 9.15
C ASN A 560 19.07 22.56 10.28
N GLU A 561 19.26 21.26 10.05
CA GLU A 561 19.85 20.33 11.04
C GLU A 561 21.38 20.33 11.01
N VAL A 562 22.00 21.10 10.11
CA VAL A 562 23.45 21.17 9.90
C VAL A 562 23.96 22.60 9.71
N THR A 563 25.08 22.93 10.35
CA THR A 563 25.78 24.22 10.18
C THR A 563 27.09 24.12 9.41
N MET A 564 27.62 22.91 9.24
CA MET A 564 28.90 22.66 8.56
C MET A 564 28.84 21.52 7.55
N CYS A 565 29.79 21.53 6.62
CA CYS A 565 29.96 20.42 5.68
C CYS A 565 30.30 19.13 6.44
N MET A 566 29.48 18.09 6.31
CA MET A 566 29.68 16.80 6.99
C MET A 566 30.87 15.97 6.46
N LYS A 567 31.74 16.58 5.66
CA LYS A 567 32.97 15.98 5.11
C LYS A 567 34.20 16.80 5.44
N CYS A 568 34.25 18.06 5.01
CA CYS A 568 35.39 18.93 5.31
C CYS A 568 35.26 19.72 6.61
N LYS A 569 34.11 19.66 7.32
CA LYS A 569 33.85 20.31 8.62
C LYS A 569 33.89 21.84 8.59
N GLU A 570 33.99 22.43 7.40
CA GLU A 570 33.92 23.87 7.20
C GLU A 570 32.48 24.36 7.27
N SER A 571 32.25 25.45 8.00
CA SER A 571 30.93 26.06 8.18
C SER A 571 30.35 26.54 6.85
N PHE A 572 29.06 26.29 6.64
CA PHE A 572 28.34 26.83 5.49
C PHE A 572 28.18 28.34 5.59
N ASN A 573 28.10 29.02 4.44
CA ASN A 573 27.77 30.44 4.36
C ASN A 573 27.00 30.72 3.07
N ALA A 574 26.17 31.77 3.06
CA ALA A 574 25.20 32.01 1.99
C ALA A 574 25.84 32.23 0.59
N LEU A 575 27.06 32.79 0.54
CA LEU A 575 27.68 33.25 -0.71
C LEU A 575 28.66 32.24 -1.30
N THR A 576 29.59 31.69 -0.51
CA THR A 576 30.75 30.94 -1.01
C THR A 576 30.66 29.43 -0.75
N ARG A 577 29.87 29.01 0.26
CA ARG A 577 29.76 27.60 0.65
C ARG A 577 28.30 27.21 0.90
N ARG A 578 27.59 26.93 -0.19
CA ARG A 578 26.19 26.45 -0.19
C ARG A 578 26.10 24.95 0.15
N ARG A 579 24.91 24.54 0.57
CA ARG A 579 24.55 23.18 0.98
C ARG A 579 24.18 22.31 -0.22
N HIS A 580 24.60 21.05 -0.20
CA HIS A 580 24.25 20.04 -1.20
C HIS A 580 24.09 18.67 -0.54
N HIS A 581 23.04 17.92 -0.86
CA HIS A 581 22.86 16.55 -0.35
C HIS A 581 23.65 15.52 -1.14
N CYS A 582 24.30 14.59 -0.45
CA CYS A 582 24.81 13.37 -1.04
C CYS A 582 23.64 12.42 -1.34
N ARG A 583 23.50 11.95 -2.59
CA ARG A 583 22.42 11.02 -2.94
C ARG A 583 22.64 9.61 -2.35
N ALA A 584 23.88 9.22 -2.04
CA ALA A 584 24.18 7.90 -1.49
C ALA A 584 24.00 7.79 0.04
N CYS A 585 24.46 8.77 0.82
CA CYS A 585 24.35 8.73 2.29
C CYS A 585 23.39 9.77 2.90
N GLY A 586 22.85 10.71 2.12
CA GLY A 586 21.93 11.75 2.62
C GLY A 586 22.59 12.93 3.34
N HIS A 587 23.91 12.90 3.57
CA HIS A 587 24.65 13.99 4.24
C HIS A 587 24.60 15.30 3.47
N VAL A 588 24.66 16.40 4.21
CA VAL A 588 24.77 17.75 3.65
C VAL A 588 26.25 18.15 3.56
N VAL A 589 26.69 18.46 2.36
CA VAL A 589 28.09 18.69 2.01
C VAL A 589 28.25 19.94 1.13
N CYS A 590 29.45 20.50 1.09
CA CYS A 590 29.76 21.61 0.19
C CYS A 590 30.01 21.11 -1.25
N TRP A 591 30.08 22.05 -2.20
CA TRP A 591 30.32 21.73 -3.61
C TRP A 591 31.65 20.98 -3.80
N LYS A 592 32.73 21.41 -3.14
CA LYS A 592 34.06 20.77 -3.20
C LYS A 592 34.03 19.31 -2.73
N CYS A 593 33.16 18.99 -1.77
CA CYS A 593 33.01 17.64 -1.23
C CYS A 593 32.00 16.78 -2.00
N SER A 594 31.27 17.36 -2.96
CA SER A 594 30.22 16.70 -3.76
C SER A 594 30.40 16.87 -5.26
N ASP A 595 31.64 17.07 -5.70
CA ASP A 595 31.95 17.21 -7.12
C ASP A 595 32.01 15.86 -7.86
N TYR A 596 31.51 14.81 -7.21
CA TYR A 596 31.57 13.43 -7.67
C TYR A 596 30.19 12.94 -8.10
N LYS A 597 30.15 12.00 -9.05
CA LYS A 597 28.93 11.32 -9.48
C LYS A 597 29.16 9.81 -9.49
N ALA A 598 28.27 9.04 -8.88
CA ALA A 598 28.31 7.58 -8.87
C ALA A 598 26.98 7.00 -9.37
N GLN A 599 27.03 5.80 -9.95
CA GLN A 599 25.84 5.04 -10.32
C GLN A 599 25.19 4.50 -9.04
N LEU A 600 23.93 4.81 -8.82
CA LEU A 600 23.18 4.33 -7.66
C LEU A 600 22.16 3.30 -8.14
N GLU A 601 22.31 2.06 -7.66
CA GLU A 601 21.49 0.92 -8.05
C GLU A 601 20.01 1.17 -7.73
N TYR A 602 19.71 1.76 -6.56
CA TYR A 602 18.33 2.08 -6.17
C TYR A 602 17.63 3.11 -7.10
N ASP A 603 18.39 3.85 -7.92
CA ASP A 603 17.86 4.86 -8.84
C ASP A 603 18.07 4.46 -10.32
N GLY A 604 18.03 3.17 -10.60
CA GLY A 604 18.13 2.60 -11.95
C GLY A 604 19.54 2.75 -12.55
N GLY A 605 20.58 2.80 -11.72
CA GLY A 605 21.97 2.97 -12.17
C GLY A 605 22.31 4.38 -12.66
N ARG A 606 21.43 5.37 -12.46
CA ARG A 606 21.68 6.75 -12.90
C ARG A 606 22.84 7.40 -12.13
N LEU A 607 23.65 8.18 -12.85
CA LEU A 607 24.74 8.96 -12.27
C LEU A 607 24.22 10.11 -11.41
N ASN A 608 24.38 9.96 -10.10
CA ASN A 608 23.87 10.88 -9.10
C ASN A 608 25.00 11.56 -8.31
N LYS A 609 24.78 12.80 -7.89
CA LYS A 609 25.77 13.57 -7.10
C LYS A 609 26.04 12.88 -5.75
N VAL A 610 27.28 12.49 -5.51
CA VAL A 610 27.69 11.86 -4.27
C VAL A 610 28.83 12.62 -3.62
N CYS A 611 29.05 12.39 -2.33
CA CYS A 611 30.21 12.95 -1.66
C CYS A 611 31.48 12.14 -2.03
N LYS A 612 32.66 12.69 -1.74
CA LYS A 612 33.95 12.02 -2.00
C LYS A 612 33.97 10.58 -1.45
N ASP A 613 33.64 10.41 -0.18
CA ASP A 613 33.70 9.10 0.50
C ASP A 613 32.75 8.09 -0.16
N CYS A 614 31.52 8.50 -0.47
CA CYS A 614 30.57 7.62 -1.14
C CYS A 614 31.00 7.28 -2.56
N TYR A 615 31.63 8.21 -3.27
CA TYR A 615 32.19 7.94 -4.58
C TYR A 615 33.29 6.88 -4.49
N GLN A 616 34.23 7.03 -3.54
CA GLN A 616 35.31 6.06 -3.34
C GLN A 616 34.78 4.67 -3.01
N ILE A 617 33.81 4.57 -2.09
CA ILE A 617 33.18 3.30 -1.70
C ILE A 617 32.44 2.66 -2.88
N ILE A 618 31.58 3.40 -3.58
CA ILE A 618 30.73 2.85 -4.66
C ILE A 618 31.56 2.51 -5.90
N SER A 619 32.57 3.31 -6.22
CA SER A 619 33.43 3.07 -7.39
C SER A 619 34.54 2.03 -7.14
N GLY A 620 34.62 1.45 -5.95
CA GLY A 620 35.64 0.44 -5.61
C GLY A 620 37.06 1.00 -5.49
N PHE A 621 37.23 2.33 -5.36
CA PHE A 621 38.53 2.93 -5.08
C PHE A 621 38.83 2.80 -3.59
N THR A 622 39.54 1.74 -3.22
CA THR A 622 40.18 1.65 -1.90
C THR A 622 41.49 2.43 -1.93
N ASP A 623 41.41 3.77 -1.89
CA ASP A 623 42.56 4.52 -1.39
C ASP A 623 42.60 4.29 0.12
N SER A 624 43.62 3.56 0.56
CA SER A 624 43.99 3.40 1.96
C SER A 624 44.52 4.74 2.50
N GLU A 625 43.68 5.78 2.52
CA GLU A 625 43.97 6.98 3.29
C GLU A 625 43.81 6.60 4.78
N GLU A 626 44.96 6.58 5.46
CA GLU A 626 45.09 6.36 6.89
C GLU A 626 43.97 7.08 7.65
N LYS A 627 43.25 6.35 8.51
CA LYS A 627 42.33 6.95 9.49
C LYS A 627 43.09 8.02 10.28
N LYS A 628 43.01 9.28 9.84
CA LYS A 628 43.46 10.43 10.62
C LYS A 628 42.79 10.29 11.98
N ARG A 629 43.61 10.25 13.04
CA ARG A 629 43.13 10.14 14.42
C ARG A 629 42.05 11.20 14.62
N ARG A 630 40.82 10.76 14.94
CA ARG A 630 39.71 11.68 15.23
C ARG A 630 40.17 12.60 16.36
N GLY A 631 40.14 13.90 16.12
CA GLY A 631 40.42 14.89 17.17
C GLY A 631 39.37 14.81 18.29
N ILE A 632 39.71 15.28 19.50
CA ILE A 632 38.79 15.22 20.66
C ILE A 632 37.42 15.90 20.43
N LEU A 633 37.35 16.87 19.50
CA LEU A 633 36.11 17.57 19.10
C LEU A 633 35.38 16.91 17.92
N GLU A 634 35.99 15.91 17.29
CA GLU A 634 35.46 15.23 16.10
C GLU A 634 34.53 14.08 16.49
N ILE A 635 33.58 14.39 17.37
CA ILE A 635 32.52 13.50 17.84
C ILE A 635 31.23 13.97 17.18
N GLU A 636 30.52 13.08 16.49
CA GLU A 636 29.31 13.42 15.74
C GLU A 636 28.13 13.64 16.67
N SER A 637 27.44 14.77 16.53
CA SER A 637 26.31 15.15 17.39
C SER A 637 25.20 14.08 17.40
N ALA A 638 24.92 13.46 16.26
CA ALA A 638 23.89 12.43 16.14
C ALA A 638 24.24 11.18 16.96
N GLU A 639 25.50 10.73 16.91
CA GLU A 639 26.01 9.57 17.65
C GLU A 639 25.87 9.79 19.17
N VAL A 640 26.30 10.95 19.67
CA VAL A 640 26.24 11.22 21.11
C VAL A 640 24.85 11.60 21.60
N SER A 641 24.02 12.24 20.78
CA SER A 641 22.66 12.63 21.19
C SER A 641 21.79 11.39 21.43
N GLY A 642 21.92 10.36 20.59
CA GLY A 642 21.20 9.09 20.73
C GLY A 642 21.55 8.30 22.00
N ASN A 643 22.74 8.51 22.56
CA ASN A 643 23.21 7.88 23.80
C ASN A 643 23.66 8.95 24.83
N SER A 644 22.80 9.94 25.07
CA SER A 644 23.07 11.04 26.01
C SER A 644 22.30 10.90 27.32
N GLU A 645 22.83 11.50 28.39
CA GLU A 645 22.09 11.77 29.63
C GLU A 645 21.09 12.91 29.40
N VAL A 646 21.52 13.91 28.63
CA VAL A 646 20.70 15.04 28.21
C VAL A 646 21.22 15.63 26.91
N CYS A 647 20.29 15.99 26.01
CA CYS A 647 20.56 16.79 24.83
C CYS A 647 19.37 17.70 24.51
N SER A 648 19.64 18.95 24.13
CA SER A 648 18.64 19.89 23.64
C SER A 648 19.32 21.13 23.04
N PHE A 649 18.54 22.00 22.41
CA PHE A 649 18.99 23.37 22.21
C PHE A 649 19.04 24.14 23.53
N LEU A 650 20.02 25.02 23.67
CA LEU A 650 20.13 26.04 24.70
C LEU A 650 20.57 27.36 24.07
N GLN A 651 20.20 28.48 24.68
CA GLN A 651 20.86 29.75 24.40
C GLN A 651 22.19 29.77 25.14
N TYR A 652 23.28 30.13 24.46
CA TYR A 652 24.62 30.14 25.02
C TYR A 652 25.28 31.51 24.84
N MET A 653 25.96 31.95 25.90
CA MET A 653 26.79 33.14 25.90
C MET A 653 28.13 32.86 26.59
N GLU A 654 29.21 33.17 25.89
CA GLU A 654 30.57 33.15 26.45
C GLU A 654 31.01 34.59 26.73
N LYS A 655 31.31 34.90 28.00
CA LYS A 655 31.70 36.26 28.43
C LYS A 655 30.65 37.31 27.98
N SER A 656 31.04 38.20 27.08
CA SER A 656 30.24 39.32 26.56
C SER A 656 29.90 39.17 25.07
N LYS A 657 29.96 37.95 24.53
CA LYS A 657 29.48 37.66 23.16
C LYS A 657 27.95 37.70 23.11
N PRO A 658 27.34 37.91 21.93
CA PRO A 658 25.88 37.79 21.80
C PRO A 658 25.42 36.37 22.11
N TRP A 659 24.19 36.25 22.62
CA TRP A 659 23.52 34.96 22.79
C TRP A 659 23.34 34.28 21.43
N GLN A 660 23.60 32.98 21.39
CA GLN A 660 23.39 32.15 20.22
C GLN A 660 22.74 30.83 20.62
N LYS A 661 21.85 30.33 19.76
CA LYS A 661 21.24 29.01 19.92
C LYS A 661 22.26 27.94 19.55
N ILE A 662 22.50 27.01 20.46
CA ILE A 662 23.48 25.93 20.30
C ILE A 662 22.87 24.60 20.74
N TRP A 663 23.25 23.50 20.08
CA TRP A 663 22.84 22.15 20.46
C TRP A 663 23.83 21.58 21.48
N CYS A 664 23.36 21.35 22.69
CA CYS A 664 24.18 20.88 23.82
C CYS A 664 23.93 19.39 24.06
N VAL A 665 24.99 18.63 24.38
CA VAL A 665 24.92 17.19 24.65
C VAL A 665 25.87 16.81 25.78
N ILE A 666 25.40 16.02 26.74
CA ILE A 666 26.24 15.27 27.70
C ILE A 666 26.08 13.77 27.40
N PRO A 667 27.07 13.12 26.77
CA PRO A 667 27.01 11.70 26.40
C PRO A 667 27.05 10.80 27.64
N LYS A 668 26.37 9.64 27.61
CA LYS A 668 26.46 8.65 28.70
C LYS A 668 27.87 8.06 28.85
N GLN A 669 28.58 7.89 27.74
CA GLN A 669 29.95 7.37 27.75
C GLN A 669 30.99 8.37 28.25
N ASP A 670 30.66 9.67 28.30
CA ASP A 670 31.53 10.73 28.81
C ASP A 670 30.69 11.76 29.59
N PRO A 671 30.13 11.36 30.75
CA PRO A 671 29.13 12.16 31.47
C PRO A 671 29.74 13.42 32.12
N LEU A 672 31.07 13.55 32.11
CA LEU A 672 31.79 14.67 32.71
C LEU A 672 32.10 15.79 31.71
N VAL A 673 31.72 15.64 30.45
CA VAL A 673 32.02 16.62 29.39
C VAL A 673 30.75 17.07 28.70
N LEU A 674 30.54 18.38 28.65
CA LEU A 674 29.48 19.01 27.86
C LEU A 674 30.01 19.33 26.46
N TYR A 675 29.36 18.78 25.44
CA TYR A 675 29.63 19.04 24.03
C TYR A 675 28.64 20.07 23.49
N MET A 676 29.15 21.01 22.68
CA MET A 676 28.34 22.08 22.09
C MET A 676 28.49 22.09 20.57
N TYR A 677 27.36 22.06 19.85
CA TYR A 677 27.25 21.93 18.40
C TYR A 677 26.39 23.05 17.79
N GLY A 678 26.63 23.42 16.53
CA GLY A 678 25.79 24.42 15.87
C GLY A 678 24.38 23.90 15.55
N ALA A 679 24.28 22.61 15.24
CA ALA A 679 23.01 21.94 14.96
C ALA A 679 23.09 20.42 15.29
N PRO A 680 21.93 19.72 15.39
CA PRO A 680 21.85 18.36 15.91
C PRO A 680 22.57 17.29 15.09
N GLN A 681 22.86 17.55 13.80
CA GLN A 681 23.56 16.63 12.90
C GLN A 681 25.01 17.08 12.61
N ASP A 682 25.56 18.05 13.33
CA ASP A 682 26.94 18.48 13.08
C ASP A 682 27.97 17.37 13.43
N VAL A 683 28.94 17.16 12.55
CA VAL A 683 29.99 16.11 12.68
C VAL A 683 31.19 16.54 13.54
N ARG A 684 31.13 17.74 14.11
CA ARG A 684 32.20 18.30 14.96
C ARG A 684 31.60 19.25 15.97
N ALA A 685 31.96 19.09 17.23
CA ALA A 685 31.62 20.03 18.28
C ALA A 685 32.34 21.38 18.02
N GLN A 686 31.64 22.48 18.24
CA GLN A 686 32.23 23.82 18.23
C GLN A 686 33.15 24.03 19.43
N ALA A 687 32.78 23.47 20.58
CA ALA A 687 33.59 23.47 21.80
C ALA A 687 33.11 22.37 22.76
N THR A 688 33.97 22.05 23.73
CA THR A 688 33.65 21.18 24.87
C THR A 688 33.97 21.88 26.18
N ILE A 689 33.24 21.53 27.23
CA ILE A 689 33.46 22.03 28.59
C ILE A 689 33.63 20.82 29.52
N PRO A 690 34.82 20.60 30.10
CA PRO A 690 35.00 19.58 31.13
C PRO A 690 34.33 20.07 32.42
N LEU A 691 33.22 19.45 32.80
CA LEU A 691 32.35 19.93 33.87
C LEU A 691 32.97 19.75 35.27
N LEU A 692 33.87 18.79 35.45
CA LEU A 692 34.44 18.47 36.77
C LEU A 692 35.04 19.70 37.46
N GLY A 693 34.53 20.03 38.65
CA GLY A 693 34.99 21.17 39.45
C GLY A 693 34.49 22.55 38.99
N TYR A 694 33.54 22.64 38.08
CA TYR A 694 32.83 23.89 37.81
C TYR A 694 31.83 24.21 38.94
N VAL A 695 31.73 25.49 39.28
CA VAL A 695 30.68 26.00 40.16
C VAL A 695 29.45 26.32 39.33
N VAL A 696 28.31 25.77 39.73
CA VAL A 696 27.01 26.01 39.10
C VAL A 696 26.28 27.12 39.86
N ASP A 697 25.90 28.17 39.15
CA ASP A 697 25.14 29.31 39.65
C ASP A 697 23.76 29.32 38.97
N ASP A 698 22.73 28.98 39.75
CA ASP A 698 21.32 28.88 39.34
C ASP A 698 20.54 30.19 39.53
N MET A 699 21.24 31.33 39.61
CA MET A 699 20.57 32.62 39.70
C MET A 699 20.33 33.22 38.31
N PRO A 700 19.06 33.53 37.95
CA PRO A 700 18.76 34.19 36.67
C PRO A 700 19.40 35.57 36.62
N LYS A 701 20.03 35.89 35.48
CA LYS A 701 20.77 37.16 35.29
C LYS A 701 20.08 38.17 34.38
N SER A 702 19.09 37.71 33.62
CA SER A 702 18.35 38.54 32.68
C SER A 702 16.86 38.30 32.87
N ALA A 703 16.06 39.38 32.84
CA ALA A 703 14.61 39.29 32.80
C ALA A 703 14.13 38.58 31.52
N ASP A 704 14.87 38.72 30.43
CA ASP A 704 14.51 38.14 29.11
C ASP A 704 14.82 36.64 29.00
N LEU A 705 15.68 36.12 29.88
CA LEU A 705 16.09 34.71 29.91
C LEU A 705 15.98 34.18 31.34
N PRO A 706 14.74 34.02 31.86
CA PRO A 706 14.49 33.67 33.26
C PRO A 706 15.00 32.28 33.62
N HIS A 707 15.10 31.38 32.63
CA HIS A 707 15.57 30.01 32.83
C HIS A 707 17.09 29.90 32.59
N SER A 708 17.86 30.89 33.03
CA SER A 708 19.31 30.96 32.85
C SER A 708 20.09 30.38 34.03
N PHE A 709 21.24 29.77 33.73
CA PHE A 709 22.21 29.27 34.69
C PHE A 709 23.63 29.52 34.19
N LYS A 710 24.61 29.51 35.10
CA LYS A 710 26.01 29.83 34.79
C LYS A 710 26.96 28.79 35.35
N LEU A 711 27.95 28.42 34.55
CA LEU A 711 29.08 27.57 34.95
C LEU A 711 30.32 28.45 35.08
N THR A 712 30.99 28.38 36.24
CA THR A 712 32.20 29.16 36.52
C THR A 712 33.33 28.26 37.02
N GLN A 713 34.50 28.35 36.39
CA GLN A 713 35.72 27.75 36.90
C GLN A 713 36.90 28.67 36.63
N SER A 714 37.53 29.16 37.70
CA SER A 714 38.61 30.15 37.61
C SER A 714 38.22 31.38 36.77
N LYS A 715 38.76 31.52 35.55
CA LYS A 715 38.46 32.63 34.62
C LYS A 715 37.42 32.26 33.56
N SER A 716 36.99 31.00 33.49
CA SER A 716 36.01 30.53 32.52
C SER A 716 34.60 30.76 33.04
N VAL A 717 33.78 31.43 32.24
CA VAL A 717 32.39 31.76 32.55
C VAL A 717 31.55 31.44 31.33
N HIS A 718 30.62 30.50 31.50
CA HIS A 718 29.66 30.08 30.48
C HIS A 718 28.25 30.31 31.01
N SER A 719 27.45 31.08 30.27
CA SER A 719 26.06 31.32 30.61
C SER A 719 25.16 30.57 29.63
N PHE A 720 24.16 29.87 30.15
CA PHE A 720 23.19 29.11 29.39
C PHE A 720 21.78 29.55 29.76
N ALA A 721 20.83 29.42 28.84
CA ALA A 721 19.41 29.54 29.14
C ALA A 721 18.60 28.48 28.38
N ALA A 722 17.69 27.84 29.11
CA ALA A 722 16.74 26.87 28.56
C ALA A 722 15.45 27.57 28.10
N ASP A 723 14.68 26.88 27.25
CA ASP A 723 13.41 27.41 26.75
C ASP A 723 12.30 27.43 27.83
N ASN A 724 12.39 26.56 28.85
CA ASN A 724 11.46 26.49 29.97
C ASN A 724 12.15 25.99 31.26
N GLU A 725 11.43 26.08 32.39
CA GLU A 725 11.95 25.73 33.72
C GLU A 725 12.20 24.22 33.86
N GLU A 726 11.34 23.36 33.28
CA GLU A 726 11.51 21.92 33.36
C GLU A 726 12.81 21.47 32.69
N LEU A 727 13.11 22.04 31.52
CA LEU A 727 14.35 21.78 30.80
C LEU A 727 15.56 22.32 31.57
N LYS A 728 15.46 23.51 32.16
CA LYS A 728 16.51 24.08 33.03
C LYS A 728 16.83 23.14 34.19
N GLN A 729 15.81 22.69 34.92
CA GLN A 729 15.97 21.78 36.06
C GLN A 729 16.55 20.43 35.63
N LYS A 730 16.16 19.92 34.47
CA LYS A 730 16.77 18.71 33.88
C LYS A 730 18.26 18.89 33.63
N TRP A 731 18.65 20.00 32.99
CA TRP A 731 20.06 20.32 32.73
C TRP A 731 20.86 20.49 34.04
N LEU A 732 20.34 21.24 35.00
CA LEU A 732 20.99 21.45 36.29
C LEU A 732 21.22 20.14 37.05
N LYS A 733 20.22 19.25 37.09
CA LYS A 733 20.34 17.94 37.75
C LYS A 733 21.52 17.14 37.19
N ILE A 734 21.64 17.04 35.87
CA ILE A 734 22.72 16.27 35.23
C ILE A 734 24.08 16.98 35.40
N ILE A 735 24.12 18.30 35.23
CA ILE A 735 25.36 19.06 35.39
C ILE A 735 25.87 18.98 36.83
N LEU A 736 25.00 19.06 37.85
CA LEU A 736 25.40 18.98 39.26
C LEU A 736 26.04 17.63 39.61
N LEU A 737 25.57 16.53 39.01
CA LEU A 737 26.22 15.23 39.12
C LEU A 737 27.58 15.22 38.42
N ALA A 738 27.66 15.79 37.21
CA ALA A 738 28.89 15.84 36.43
C ALA A 738 29.99 16.72 37.07
N VAL A 739 29.64 17.85 37.69
CA VAL A 739 30.63 18.72 38.35
C VAL A 739 31.20 18.09 39.62
N THR A 740 30.44 17.21 40.29
CA THR A 740 30.86 16.48 41.51
C THR A 740 31.53 15.14 41.19
N GLY A 741 31.35 14.61 39.98
CA GLY A 741 31.89 13.32 39.56
C GLY A 741 31.01 12.12 39.95
N GLU A 742 29.75 12.36 40.33
CA GLU A 742 28.78 11.32 40.67
C GLU A 742 28.06 10.82 39.40
N THR A 743 27.78 9.51 39.33
CA THR A 743 26.97 8.92 38.25
C THR A 743 25.54 8.65 38.71
N PRO A 744 24.53 8.73 37.81
CA PRO A 744 23.13 8.48 38.16
C PRO A 744 22.85 7.07 38.72
N ASP A 745 23.71 6.10 38.44
CA ASP A 745 23.58 4.68 38.82
C ASP A 745 24.31 4.32 40.14
N GLY A 746 24.74 5.32 40.93
CA GLY A 746 25.27 5.09 42.27
C GLY A 746 24.20 4.52 43.22
N PRO A 747 24.58 3.63 44.16
CA PRO A 747 23.62 3.02 45.07
C PRO A 747 22.85 4.10 45.85
N SER A 748 21.53 4.06 45.73
CA SER A 748 20.59 4.88 46.48
C SER A 748 20.65 4.54 47.98
N GLU A 749 21.68 5.02 48.67
CA GLU A 749 21.71 5.18 50.13
C GLU A 749 22.50 6.46 50.44
N HIS A 750 21.85 7.39 51.14
CA HIS A 750 22.36 8.70 51.60
C HIS A 750 22.26 9.91 50.67
N LEU A 751 21.04 10.36 50.37
CA LEU A 751 20.76 11.82 50.39
C LEU A 751 19.35 12.11 50.94
N ALA A 752 19.05 11.54 52.09
CA ALA A 752 17.93 11.92 52.96
C ALA A 752 18.48 12.57 54.25
N THR A 753 19.28 13.63 54.12
CA THR A 753 19.75 14.39 55.31
C THR A 753 20.00 15.88 55.06
N LEU A 754 19.50 16.47 53.98
CA LEU A 754 19.57 17.92 53.76
C LEU A 754 18.16 18.53 53.77
N ASN A 755 17.40 18.21 54.81
CA ASN A 755 16.16 18.89 55.22
C ASN A 755 15.84 18.51 56.67
N ASN A 756 16.67 18.97 57.60
CA ASN A 756 16.34 19.08 59.03
C ASN A 756 17.32 20.06 59.71
N LEU A 757 16.88 21.33 59.80
CA LEU A 757 16.87 22.27 60.94
C LEU A 757 17.93 22.14 62.07
N PRO A 758 18.20 23.20 62.89
CA PRO A 758 17.49 24.48 63.00
C PRO A 758 18.39 25.74 63.13
N GLY A 759 17.75 26.91 63.05
CA GLY A 759 18.34 28.25 63.16
C GLY A 759 18.91 28.68 64.54
N PRO A 760 19.15 29.99 64.74
CA PRO A 760 20.48 30.52 65.05
C PRO A 760 20.68 30.95 66.51
N LYS A 761 21.94 31.00 66.98
CA LYS A 761 22.32 31.78 68.18
C LYS A 761 23.66 32.51 68.00
N LYS A 762 23.57 33.84 68.14
CA LYS A 762 24.63 34.85 68.26
C LYS A 762 25.64 34.55 69.38
N LYS A 763 26.89 35.00 69.18
CA LYS A 763 27.77 35.76 70.11
C LYS A 763 29.15 35.93 69.42
N SER A 764 29.42 37.09 68.82
CA SER A 764 30.11 38.28 69.38
C SER A 764 31.65 38.16 69.40
N GLU A 765 32.26 38.98 68.53
CA GLU A 765 33.54 39.71 68.68
C GLU A 765 34.86 38.92 68.83
N CYS A 766 35.62 38.87 67.74
CA CYS A 766 36.90 39.59 67.60
C CYS A 766 37.16 39.91 66.12
#